data_AF-A0A1I7W3P9-F1
#
_entry.id   AF-A0A1I7W3P9-F1
#
_cell.length_a   1.000
_cell.length_b   1.000
_cell.length_c   1.000
_cell.angle_alpha   90.00
_cell.angle_beta   90.00
_cell.angle_gamma   90.00
#
_symmetry.space_group_name_H-M   'P 1'
#
loop_
_entity.id
_entity.type
_entity.pdbx_description
1 polymer ?
#
loop_
_entity_poly.entity_id
_entity_poly.type
_entity_poly.pdbx_seq_one_letter_code
_entity_poly.pdbx_strand_id
1 'polypeptide(L)'
;MDLPVLEDDNKAVGHSEPISAITVSLHPLVIMNISEHVTRISAQRNDGKPFEVFGAILGKQSGRHVEMMNSFEVKWSDEGKGYAVIDAGFLSTREQQYQEVFHDLDYVGWYTIGSTTPTSADWEVHQQFSAIHESPILVKLDPEAPPGNKLPVAIYESLCTTGLSTNSPGSVVWHSVNWSLASEQAERIGIEHVAQISTVSANTISSTNKQIVGQLGAINMLQSRLELLYDYLIAVRKGELPRDEAIIREIAQLVRRVPVMGSEKFLQQYKNQCLEVKMTSLVAVLAKTCGTLNDLVTKMNVMSMERQTWLVASGRRTRPFHAIAFAESFSVILPTSLRLHNDEFISGVKFGKPGGYPLNTLCYSLLPGNKPIMSRTVFLRSWCCSLRNSLRCIQLGNCIPEKGLFGEELLKHPSGFKLLNEKVRKRSFELVDKIVNRKCEKKVVEVFDDLSNEICSAADLAECVRNMHSAKEFSAAAQESMKDFTELVESLNTRSDLYKALKDSLEAESSSLTDVDKRTALLFLDDFEQAGVSLTKTQKCEYVRLSKEIFMVGSQFAHGAELPVTVAPFYSKMYRVKRHLYSPNTLAVNRSTRQWCYATYYSYNEEQEKRLRHLITCRHLLARLTGYQSYAHRAQHNSLLGSYENAHDFLIEVIKSCQSAAEQELAVLADVLAQVESKREHLCESDLTYLCMLYRENAFGQLQHLSRYFSFNNLLRGFELITERLYNVSFSVMTPVAGEIWPGNVIKIDVFQDKSKFLGTIYIDIQDRQTKTSGDCHFTVRCSKQLDDGSYQTPIVVLSLSLTKGLENIDNVFLVPHQAENFFHEMGHAMHSMLARTQYQHVAGTRCSTDMAEIPSNLMEYFFNNIDILREIAKDNHGRPISVEDAASLITSRFAFTSLEMLQQAVYSLFDLEAHGGNAEGIMNGRVSTADLYASIWSVVFPNVKKETGSAWHHRFAHLVPYGAKYYSYLVARATASLIWNTRFRDCPFSRENGLAWAKVLSKGGSLPSAELLNSALGYWPTVQNLAMALKEEADQTCQRSAVSI
;
A
#
# COMPACT_ATOMS: atom_id res chain seq x y z
N MET A 1 -74.93 -17.93 41.96
CA MET A 1 -74.14 -18.53 43.05
C MET A 1 -72.97 -17.60 43.33
N ASP A 2 -73.27 -16.56 44.10
CA ASP A 2 -72.63 -16.16 45.36
C ASP A 2 -71.12 -15.86 45.44
N LEU A 3 -70.88 -14.76 46.16
CA LEU A 3 -69.63 -14.05 46.49
C LEU A 3 -68.82 -14.74 47.62
N PRO A 4 -67.59 -14.27 47.90
CA PRO A 4 -67.38 -13.18 48.91
C PRO A 4 -66.78 -11.89 48.26
N VAL A 5 -67.16 -10.64 48.60
CA VAL A 5 -66.96 -9.86 49.86
C VAL A 5 -65.48 -9.46 50.02
N LEU A 6 -65.05 -8.22 49.71
CA LEU A 6 -65.11 -6.96 50.51
C LEU A 6 -64.40 -7.12 51.88
N GLU A 7 -63.31 -6.42 52.21
CA GLU A 7 -63.11 -5.00 52.59
C GLU A 7 -61.58 -4.75 52.77
N ASP A 8 -61.03 -3.59 53.18
CA ASP A 8 -61.14 -2.14 52.82
C ASP A 8 -60.41 -1.34 53.94
N ASP A 9 -59.88 -0.12 53.80
CA ASP A 9 -59.56 0.78 52.68
C ASP A 9 -58.34 1.65 53.11
N ASN A 10 -57.75 2.45 52.20
CA ASN A 10 -57.35 3.83 52.54
C ASN A 10 -57.13 4.68 51.28
N LYS A 11 -58.23 5.20 50.72
CA LYS A 11 -58.20 6.33 49.80
C LYS A 11 -57.92 7.64 50.56
N ALA A 12 -56.74 8.22 50.33
CA ALA A 12 -56.56 9.66 50.49
C ALA A 12 -56.68 10.35 49.12
N VAL A 13 -57.83 10.99 48.91
CA VAL A 13 -58.13 12.08 47.95
C VAL A 13 -57.18 12.26 46.75
N GLY A 14 -57.66 11.94 45.55
CA GLY A 14 -56.90 12.15 44.33
C GLY A 14 -56.72 13.63 43.97
N HIS A 15 -55.48 14.03 43.74
CA HIS A 15 -55.16 15.17 42.88
C HIS A 15 -54.84 14.65 41.49
N SER A 16 -55.70 14.95 40.51
CA SER A 16 -55.35 14.83 39.10
C SER A 16 -54.35 15.92 38.75
N GLU A 17 -53.15 15.56 38.28
CA GLU A 17 -52.22 16.54 37.71
C GLU A 17 -52.90 17.25 36.52
N PRO A 18 -52.90 18.60 36.45
CA PRO A 18 -53.55 19.30 35.35
C PRO A 18 -52.78 19.07 34.05
N ILE A 19 -53.51 18.73 32.99
CA ILE A 19 -52.93 18.55 31.65
C ILE A 19 -52.61 19.95 31.09
N SER A 20 -51.32 20.23 30.89
CA SER A 20 -50.80 21.42 30.18
C SER A 20 -51.60 21.70 28.90
N ALA A 21 -51.99 22.96 28.68
CA ALA A 21 -52.80 23.35 27.53
C ALA A 21 -52.03 23.28 26.20
N ILE A 22 -50.69 23.38 26.27
CA ILE A 22 -49.76 23.36 25.15
C ILE A 22 -48.80 22.17 25.20
N THR A 23 -48.20 21.83 24.05
CA THR A 23 -47.12 20.86 23.90
C THR A 23 -45.93 21.54 23.25
N VAL A 24 -44.71 21.39 23.80
CA VAL A 24 -43.51 22.07 23.29
C VAL A 24 -42.56 21.11 22.55
N SER A 25 -42.07 21.52 21.39
CA SER A 25 -40.89 20.93 20.74
C SER A 25 -39.70 21.84 21.01
N LEU A 26 -38.65 21.33 21.66
CA LEU A 26 -37.45 22.09 21.98
C LEU A 26 -36.29 21.65 21.08
N HIS A 27 -35.69 22.59 20.36
CA HIS A 27 -34.49 22.33 19.56
C HIS A 27 -33.21 22.32 20.41
N PRO A 28 -32.27 21.39 20.16
CA PRO A 28 -30.96 21.36 20.77
C PRO A 28 -30.17 22.66 20.66
N LEU A 29 -30.36 23.45 19.60
CA LEU A 29 -29.70 24.74 19.43
C LEU A 29 -30.04 25.70 20.58
N VAL A 30 -31.29 25.73 21.03
CA VAL A 30 -31.73 26.54 22.19
C VAL A 30 -30.96 26.13 23.44
N ILE A 31 -30.86 24.82 23.71
CA ILE A 31 -30.14 24.28 24.88
C ILE A 31 -28.64 24.60 24.80
N MET A 32 -28.03 24.46 23.62
CA MET A 32 -26.62 24.79 23.38
C MET A 32 -26.34 26.28 23.57
N ASN A 33 -27.21 27.17 23.08
CA ASN A 33 -27.07 28.62 23.27
C ASN A 33 -27.17 29.02 24.75
N ILE A 34 -28.11 28.42 25.52
CA ILE A 34 -28.21 28.67 26.96
C ILE A 34 -26.93 28.18 27.66
N SER A 35 -26.45 26.97 27.33
CA SER A 35 -25.23 26.40 27.91
C SER A 35 -23.96 27.20 27.56
N GLU A 36 -23.85 27.71 26.32
CA GLU A 36 -22.79 28.64 25.89
C GLU A 36 -22.83 29.91 26.73
N HIS A 37 -24.00 30.54 26.85
CA HIS A 37 -24.17 31.78 27.58
C HIS A 37 -23.76 31.62 29.06
N VAL A 38 -24.19 30.55 29.72
CA VAL A 38 -23.77 30.17 31.08
C VAL A 38 -22.26 29.98 31.16
N THR A 39 -21.69 29.17 30.25
CA THR A 39 -20.26 28.84 30.25
C THR A 39 -19.39 30.08 30.03
N ARG A 40 -19.80 30.98 29.13
CA ARG A 40 -19.11 32.24 28.83
C ARG A 40 -19.16 33.22 29.99
N ILE A 41 -20.33 33.40 30.63
CA ILE A 41 -20.46 34.29 31.79
C ILE A 41 -19.68 33.73 33.00
N SER A 42 -19.72 32.42 33.22
CA SER A 42 -18.91 31.73 34.22
C SER A 42 -17.40 31.93 33.98
N ALA A 43 -16.92 31.67 32.76
CA ALA A 43 -15.50 31.86 32.40
C ALA A 43 -15.03 33.33 32.49
N GLN A 44 -15.94 34.30 32.35
CA GLN A 44 -15.65 35.73 32.52
C GLN A 44 -15.66 36.17 34.00
N ARG A 45 -16.36 35.45 34.89
CA ARG A 45 -16.52 35.79 36.32
C ARG A 45 -15.77 34.80 37.21
N ASN A 46 -14.49 35.08 37.43
CA ASN A 46 -13.59 34.23 38.21
C ASN A 46 -13.71 34.40 39.74
N ASP A 47 -14.85 34.89 40.26
CA ASP A 47 -15.06 35.25 41.68
C ASP A 47 -16.00 34.30 42.46
N GLY A 48 -16.53 33.26 41.82
CA GLY A 48 -17.25 32.16 42.48
C GLY A 48 -18.60 32.52 43.11
N LYS A 49 -19.19 33.66 42.75
CA LYS A 49 -20.52 34.07 43.21
C LYS A 49 -21.63 33.50 42.33
N PRO A 50 -22.86 33.34 42.86
CA PRO A 50 -24.02 33.07 42.03
C PRO A 50 -24.17 34.15 40.96
N PHE A 51 -24.48 33.74 39.74
CA PHE A 51 -24.78 34.64 38.63
C PHE A 51 -26.07 34.18 37.95
N GLU A 52 -26.85 35.14 37.47
CA GLU A 52 -28.09 34.87 36.73
C GLU A 52 -27.87 35.22 35.25
N VAL A 53 -28.45 34.42 34.36
CA VAL A 53 -28.51 34.71 32.93
C VAL A 53 -29.96 34.68 32.48
N PHE A 54 -30.35 35.66 31.67
CA PHE A 54 -31.70 35.75 31.10
C PHE A 54 -31.60 35.88 29.59
N GLY A 55 -32.57 35.35 28.87
CA GLY A 55 -32.63 35.50 27.43
C GLY A 55 -33.98 35.12 26.83
N ALA A 56 -34.19 35.51 25.58
CA ALA A 56 -35.43 35.27 24.84
C ALA A 56 -35.30 34.01 23.97
N ILE A 57 -36.44 33.38 23.68
CA ILE A 57 -36.59 32.20 22.84
C ILE A 57 -37.48 32.56 21.65
N LEU A 58 -36.99 32.23 20.46
CA LEU A 58 -37.67 32.40 19.18
C LEU A 58 -38.11 31.04 18.64
N GLY A 59 -39.27 31.00 18.00
CA GLY A 59 -39.90 29.76 17.58
C GLY A 59 -41.13 29.97 16.72
N LYS A 60 -41.88 28.89 16.50
CA LYS A 60 -43.14 28.88 15.73
C LYS A 60 -44.26 28.35 16.59
N GLN A 61 -45.40 29.02 16.58
CA GLN A 61 -46.63 28.53 17.21
C GLN A 61 -47.63 28.04 16.16
N SER A 62 -47.96 26.75 16.20
CA SER A 62 -48.99 26.12 15.38
C SER A 62 -50.13 25.64 16.28
N GLY A 63 -51.07 26.55 16.55
CA GLY A 63 -52.19 26.31 17.47
C GLY A 63 -51.72 26.13 18.91
N ARG A 64 -51.84 24.90 19.43
CA ARG A 64 -51.38 24.52 20.79
C ARG A 64 -49.98 23.87 20.80
N HIS A 65 -49.33 23.76 19.65
CA HIS A 65 -47.95 23.32 19.57
C HIS A 65 -47.00 24.52 19.42
N VAL A 66 -45.96 24.57 20.24
CA VAL A 66 -44.91 25.60 20.18
C VAL A 66 -43.57 24.92 19.92
N GLU A 67 -42.93 25.29 18.83
CA GLU A 67 -41.63 24.77 18.40
C GLU A 67 -40.56 25.85 18.67
N MET A 68 -39.76 25.65 19.72
CA MET A 68 -38.69 26.54 20.15
C MET A 68 -37.42 26.21 19.37
N MET A 69 -37.01 27.10 18.46
CA MET A 69 -35.96 26.83 17.46
C MET A 69 -34.64 27.56 17.75
N ASN A 70 -34.69 28.78 18.28
CA ASN A 70 -33.50 29.61 18.51
C ASN A 70 -33.63 30.43 19.81
N SER A 71 -32.54 31.00 20.30
CA SER A 71 -32.55 31.85 21.50
C SER A 71 -31.38 32.84 21.52
N PHE A 72 -31.57 33.97 22.23
CA PHE A 72 -30.56 35.02 22.35
C PHE A 72 -30.51 35.59 23.78
N GLU A 73 -29.36 36.17 24.17
CA GLU A 73 -29.14 36.79 25.47
C GLU A 73 -29.89 38.13 25.62
N VAL A 74 -30.44 38.38 26.81
CA VAL A 74 -31.16 39.62 27.14
C VAL A 74 -30.41 40.38 28.23
N LYS A 75 -30.31 41.71 28.09
CA LYS A 75 -29.69 42.57 29.09
C LYS A 75 -30.63 42.81 30.26
N TRP A 76 -30.04 42.86 31.45
CA TRP A 76 -30.74 43.11 32.70
C TRP A 76 -29.86 43.90 33.67
N SER A 77 -30.48 44.50 34.69
CA SER A 77 -29.80 45.19 35.79
C SER A 77 -30.33 44.73 37.15
N ASP A 78 -29.42 44.65 38.13
CA ASP A 78 -29.78 44.50 39.54
C ASP A 78 -30.01 45.89 40.15
N GLU A 79 -31.27 46.23 40.39
CA GLU A 79 -31.66 47.47 41.06
C GLU A 79 -31.84 47.30 42.59
N GLY A 80 -31.38 46.19 43.17
CA GLY A 80 -31.50 45.89 44.60
C GLY A 80 -32.92 45.49 45.04
N LYS A 81 -33.79 45.13 44.10
CA LYS A 81 -35.21 44.80 44.33
C LYS A 81 -35.46 43.31 44.66
N GLY A 82 -34.44 42.46 44.58
CA GLY A 82 -34.54 41.02 44.79
C GLY A 82 -34.98 40.21 43.56
N TYR A 83 -35.05 40.85 42.39
CA TYR A 83 -35.29 40.23 41.09
C TYR A 83 -34.65 41.08 39.98
N ALA A 84 -34.34 40.48 38.84
CA ALA A 84 -33.72 41.15 37.70
C ALA A 84 -34.69 42.11 36.99
N VAL A 85 -34.19 43.30 36.62
CA VAL A 85 -34.94 44.27 35.78
C VAL A 85 -34.47 44.14 34.33
N ILE A 86 -35.38 43.78 33.43
CA ILE A 86 -35.09 43.50 32.01
C ILE A 86 -35.07 44.78 31.18
N ASP A 87 -34.05 44.94 30.32
CA ASP A 87 -33.98 46.03 29.35
C ASP A 87 -34.91 45.76 28.15
N ALA A 88 -36.14 46.26 28.27
CA ALA A 88 -37.17 46.15 27.23
C ALA A 88 -36.74 46.77 25.88
N GLY A 89 -35.97 47.86 25.90
CA GLY A 89 -35.50 48.51 24.69
C GLY A 89 -34.46 47.66 23.94
N PHE A 90 -33.57 47.02 24.69
CA PHE A 90 -32.64 46.04 24.12
C PHE A 90 -33.35 44.78 23.61
N LEU A 91 -34.35 44.27 24.33
CA LEU A 91 -35.14 43.11 23.93
C LEU A 91 -35.82 43.34 22.56
N SER A 92 -36.64 44.38 22.42
CA SER A 92 -37.34 44.67 21.16
C SER A 92 -36.38 44.99 20.01
N THR A 93 -35.24 45.65 20.28
CA THR A 93 -34.22 45.90 19.24
C THR A 93 -33.57 44.60 18.77
N ARG A 94 -33.30 43.66 19.69
CA ARG A 94 -32.73 42.35 19.34
C ARG A 94 -33.71 41.46 18.59
N GLU A 95 -34.98 41.45 19.01
CA GLU A 95 -36.04 40.71 18.31
C GLU A 95 -36.15 41.13 16.84
N GLN A 96 -36.21 42.44 16.56
CA GLN A 96 -36.23 42.97 15.19
C GLN A 96 -35.00 42.53 14.36
N GLN A 97 -33.79 42.57 14.94
CA GLN A 97 -32.58 42.09 14.28
C GLN A 97 -32.61 40.59 13.95
N TYR A 98 -33.25 39.78 14.79
CA TYR A 98 -33.44 38.36 14.50
C TYR A 98 -34.51 38.14 13.45
N GLN A 99 -35.59 38.92 13.42
CA GLN A 99 -36.63 38.87 12.38
C GLN A 99 -36.12 39.27 10.99
N GLU A 100 -35.12 40.16 10.88
CA GLU A 100 -34.42 40.45 9.60
C GLU A 100 -33.67 39.25 9.00
N VAL A 101 -33.37 38.23 9.80
CA VAL A 101 -32.66 37.01 9.37
C VAL A 101 -33.62 35.82 9.31
N PHE A 102 -34.45 35.67 10.33
CA PHE A 102 -35.40 34.58 10.56
C PHE A 102 -36.83 35.14 10.56
N HIS A 103 -37.27 35.57 9.37
CA HIS A 103 -38.57 36.21 9.11
C HIS A 103 -39.79 35.36 9.49
N ASP A 104 -39.58 34.09 9.81
CA ASP A 104 -40.57 33.07 10.13
C ASP A 104 -40.48 32.58 11.59
N LEU A 105 -39.69 33.25 12.45
CA LEU A 105 -39.63 32.99 13.89
C LEU A 105 -40.16 34.17 14.71
N ASP A 106 -41.14 33.88 15.56
CA ASP A 106 -41.72 34.82 16.51
C ASP A 106 -41.16 34.59 17.92
N TYR A 107 -41.30 35.57 18.81
CA TYR A 107 -41.04 35.37 20.24
C TYR A 107 -42.04 34.38 20.85
N VAL A 108 -41.53 33.35 21.54
CA VAL A 108 -42.35 32.29 22.16
C VAL A 108 -42.10 32.11 23.66
N GLY A 109 -41.07 32.73 24.22
CA GLY A 109 -40.74 32.56 25.64
C GLY A 109 -39.37 33.12 26.03
N TRP A 110 -38.96 32.82 27.26
CA TRP A 110 -37.68 33.23 27.82
C TRP A 110 -37.05 32.12 28.64
N TYR A 111 -35.74 32.23 28.88
CA TYR A 111 -34.98 31.28 29.68
C TYR A 111 -34.22 31.92 30.84
N THR A 112 -33.96 31.10 31.86
CA THR A 112 -33.03 31.39 32.96
C THR A 112 -32.41 30.09 33.49
N ILE A 113 -31.56 30.19 34.51
CA ILE A 113 -30.89 29.05 35.16
C ILE A 113 -31.27 28.91 36.64
N GLY A 114 -31.01 27.71 37.17
CA GLY A 114 -31.18 27.38 38.59
C GLY A 114 -32.02 26.12 38.78
N SER A 115 -32.44 25.87 40.02
CA SER A 115 -33.31 24.72 40.34
C SER A 115 -34.54 24.70 39.43
N THR A 116 -34.92 23.52 38.96
CA THR A 116 -36.00 23.34 37.99
C THR A 116 -37.35 23.91 38.44
N THR A 117 -37.60 24.06 39.74
CA THR A 117 -38.80 24.77 40.25
C THR A 117 -38.75 26.29 40.02
N PRO A 118 -39.81 26.91 39.47
CA PRO A 118 -39.95 28.37 39.44
C PRO A 118 -40.00 28.99 40.84
N THR A 119 -39.45 30.19 40.97
CA THR A 119 -39.33 30.98 42.20
C THR A 119 -40.18 32.25 42.14
N SER A 120 -40.32 32.97 43.26
CA SER A 120 -40.97 34.29 43.27
C SER A 120 -40.21 35.35 42.46
N ALA A 121 -38.88 35.24 42.35
CA ALA A 121 -38.08 36.12 41.48
C ALA A 121 -38.33 35.82 39.99
N ASP A 122 -38.44 34.54 39.62
CA ASP A 122 -38.82 34.13 38.25
C ASP A 122 -40.19 34.70 37.86
N TRP A 123 -41.14 34.83 38.82
CA TRP A 123 -42.43 35.45 38.58
C TRP A 123 -42.33 36.95 38.26
N GLU A 124 -41.54 37.72 39.01
CA GLU A 124 -41.37 39.16 38.74
C GLU A 124 -40.62 39.43 37.43
N VAL A 125 -39.72 38.54 37.02
CA VAL A 125 -39.12 38.57 35.66
C VAL A 125 -40.16 38.19 34.60
N HIS A 126 -40.98 37.16 34.86
CA HIS A 126 -42.04 36.75 33.95
C HIS A 126 -43.03 37.88 33.65
N GLN A 127 -43.46 38.63 34.67
CA GLN A 127 -44.38 39.78 34.49
C GLN A 127 -43.80 40.85 33.55
N GLN A 128 -42.47 41.04 33.54
CA GLN A 128 -41.82 42.01 32.63
C GLN A 128 -41.84 41.53 31.18
N PHE A 129 -41.66 40.23 30.92
CA PHE A 129 -41.84 39.66 29.57
C PHE A 129 -43.32 39.65 29.15
N SER A 130 -44.25 39.31 30.05
CA SER A 130 -45.70 39.30 29.81
C SER A 130 -46.31 40.68 29.56
N ALA A 131 -45.59 41.76 29.90
CA ALA A 131 -45.98 43.13 29.56
C ALA A 131 -45.66 43.51 28.09
N ILE A 132 -44.83 42.72 27.41
CA ILE A 132 -44.36 42.96 26.03
C ILE A 132 -44.95 41.92 25.07
N HIS A 133 -45.03 40.66 25.51
CA HIS A 133 -45.54 39.54 24.71
C HIS A 133 -46.67 38.80 25.44
N GLU A 134 -47.69 38.36 24.71
CA GLU A 134 -48.80 37.61 25.30
C GLU A 134 -48.39 36.17 25.63
N SER A 135 -48.61 35.74 26.88
CA SER A 135 -48.41 34.34 27.35
C SER A 135 -47.02 33.72 27.09
N PRO A 136 -45.91 34.34 27.53
CA PRO A 136 -44.56 33.80 27.36
C PRO A 136 -44.37 32.46 28.08
N ILE A 137 -43.59 31.55 27.50
CA ILE A 137 -43.22 30.28 28.15
C ILE A 137 -41.87 30.44 28.86
N LEU A 138 -41.72 29.89 30.07
CA LEU A 138 -40.47 29.87 30.83
C LEU A 138 -39.72 28.54 30.62
N VAL A 139 -38.44 28.62 30.25
CA VAL A 139 -37.50 27.48 30.22
C VAL A 139 -36.41 27.65 31.28
N LYS A 140 -36.29 26.69 32.22
CA LYS A 140 -35.20 26.66 33.20
C LYS A 140 -34.22 25.53 32.89
N LEU A 141 -32.93 25.88 32.76
CA LEU A 141 -31.83 24.92 32.68
C LEU A 141 -31.12 24.84 34.05
N ASP A 142 -30.94 23.64 34.57
CA ASP A 142 -30.15 23.41 35.80
C ASP A 142 -28.73 22.97 35.43
N PRO A 143 -27.70 23.84 35.56
CA PRO A 143 -26.32 23.51 35.21
C PRO A 143 -25.62 22.60 36.23
N GLU A 144 -26.14 22.50 37.46
CA GLU A 144 -25.55 21.70 38.56
C GLU A 144 -26.20 20.31 38.69
N ALA A 145 -27.15 19.98 37.81
CA ALA A 145 -27.87 18.72 37.84
C ALA A 145 -26.94 17.51 37.60
N PRO A 146 -27.07 16.42 38.38
CA PRO A 146 -26.22 15.24 38.25
C PRO A 146 -26.44 14.52 36.91
N PRO A 147 -25.40 13.93 36.29
CA PRO A 147 -25.51 13.27 35.00
C PRO A 147 -26.47 12.07 35.05
N GLY A 148 -27.53 12.11 34.24
CA GLY A 148 -28.56 11.08 34.17
C GLY A 148 -29.27 11.02 32.82
N ASN A 149 -30.19 10.06 32.66
CA ASN A 149 -30.87 9.77 31.38
C ASN A 149 -31.93 10.83 30.95
N LYS A 150 -32.07 11.95 31.66
CA LYS A 150 -32.96 13.06 31.29
C LYS A 150 -32.17 14.36 31.25
N LEU A 151 -32.45 15.20 30.26
CA LEU A 151 -31.86 16.55 30.16
C LEU A 151 -32.36 17.42 31.33
N PRO A 152 -31.50 18.28 31.92
CA PRO A 152 -31.85 19.09 33.09
C PRO A 152 -32.60 20.37 32.69
N VAL A 153 -33.67 20.21 31.89
CA VAL A 153 -34.49 21.31 31.37
C VAL A 153 -35.94 21.10 31.78
N ALA A 154 -36.51 22.12 32.43
CA ALA A 154 -37.92 22.18 32.79
C ALA A 154 -38.59 23.38 32.09
N ILE A 155 -39.84 23.20 31.65
CA ILE A 155 -40.59 24.18 30.87
C ILE A 155 -41.94 24.44 31.55
N TYR A 156 -42.34 25.69 31.67
CA TYR A 156 -43.54 26.10 32.41
C TYR A 156 -44.39 27.13 31.64
N GLU A 157 -45.71 26.90 31.63
CA GLU A 157 -46.72 27.89 31.22
C GLU A 157 -47.33 28.56 32.46
N SER A 158 -47.69 29.84 32.33
CA SER A 158 -48.39 30.60 33.36
C SER A 158 -49.88 30.66 33.07
N LEU A 159 -50.74 30.28 34.04
CA LEU A 159 -52.19 30.44 33.91
C LEU A 159 -52.75 31.46 34.91
N CYS A 160 -53.23 32.59 34.39
CA CYS A 160 -53.93 33.61 35.17
C CYS A 160 -55.34 33.12 35.54
N THR A 161 -55.55 32.77 36.81
CA THR A 161 -56.90 32.44 37.31
C THR A 161 -57.67 33.72 37.61
N THR A 162 -58.60 34.12 36.73
CA THR A 162 -59.49 35.27 36.94
C THR A 162 -60.56 34.97 38.00
N GLY A 163 -60.21 35.17 39.27
CA GLY A 163 -61.13 35.04 40.39
C GLY A 163 -62.11 36.23 40.49
N LEU A 164 -63.41 35.94 40.50
CA LEU A 164 -64.50 36.90 40.76
C LEU A 164 -64.53 37.30 42.25
N SER A 165 -63.53 38.04 42.74
CA SER A 165 -63.60 38.75 44.02
C SER A 165 -62.56 39.88 44.09
N THR A 166 -63.00 41.12 44.32
CA THR A 166 -62.11 42.25 44.61
C THR A 166 -61.41 42.07 45.95
N ASN A 167 -60.09 42.32 45.99
CA ASN A 167 -59.18 42.36 47.16
C ASN A 167 -58.39 41.08 47.52
N SER A 168 -57.90 40.34 46.53
CA SER A 168 -56.68 39.52 46.65
C SER A 168 -55.84 39.63 45.37
N PRO A 169 -54.50 39.71 45.44
CA PRO A 169 -53.65 39.57 44.25
C PRO A 169 -53.90 38.20 43.61
N GLY A 170 -54.02 38.14 42.29
CA GLY A 170 -54.28 36.88 41.59
C GLY A 170 -53.15 35.87 41.83
N SER A 171 -53.47 34.75 42.47
CA SER A 171 -52.54 33.62 42.60
C SER A 171 -52.35 33.00 41.22
N VAL A 172 -51.17 33.15 40.64
CA VAL A 172 -50.81 32.53 39.37
C VAL A 172 -50.15 31.19 39.63
N VAL A 173 -50.61 30.16 38.92
CA VAL A 173 -50.12 28.79 39.06
C VAL A 173 -49.29 28.44 37.84
N TRP A 174 -48.01 28.15 38.08
CA TRP A 174 -47.11 27.57 37.09
C TRP A 174 -47.51 26.13 36.79
N HIS A 175 -47.70 25.81 35.51
CA HIS A 175 -48.00 24.46 35.06
C HIS A 175 -46.81 23.89 34.29
N SER A 176 -46.38 22.68 34.64
CA SER A 176 -45.28 22.01 33.95
C SER A 176 -45.73 21.57 32.55
N VAL A 177 -45.00 22.01 31.53
CA VAL A 177 -45.31 21.73 30.13
C VAL A 177 -44.62 20.45 29.68
N ASN A 178 -45.38 19.56 29.05
CA ASN A 178 -44.82 18.38 28.40
C ASN A 178 -44.09 18.80 27.12
N TRP A 179 -42.81 18.42 27.03
CA TRP A 179 -41.96 18.77 25.90
C TRP A 179 -41.19 17.58 25.33
N SER A 180 -40.87 17.67 24.03
CA SER A 180 -40.06 16.69 23.29
C SER A 180 -38.88 17.36 22.60
N LEU A 181 -37.77 16.65 22.47
CA LEU A 181 -36.60 17.12 21.73
C LEU A 181 -36.85 16.96 20.22
N ALA A 182 -36.99 18.08 19.50
CA ALA A 182 -36.96 18.10 18.04
C ALA A 182 -35.50 18.11 17.54
N SER A 183 -35.21 17.70 16.31
CA SER A 183 -33.86 17.85 15.77
C SER A 183 -33.86 17.91 14.25
N GLU A 184 -33.36 18.99 13.68
CA GLU A 184 -33.04 19.06 12.26
C GLU A 184 -31.72 18.32 11.95
N GLN A 185 -31.56 17.94 10.67
CA GLN A 185 -30.41 17.13 10.25
C GLN A 185 -29.07 17.86 10.42
N ALA A 186 -29.05 19.19 10.33
CA ALA A 186 -27.85 20.01 10.60
C ALA A 186 -27.49 20.03 12.10
N GLU A 187 -28.49 20.23 12.97
CA GLU A 187 -28.31 20.22 14.43
C GLU A 187 -27.81 18.86 14.92
N ARG A 188 -28.38 17.78 14.39
CA ARG A 188 -27.99 16.40 14.71
C ARG A 188 -26.50 16.13 14.43
N ILE A 189 -25.95 16.70 13.36
CA ILE A 189 -24.51 16.63 13.04
C ILE A 189 -23.69 17.45 14.04
N GLY A 190 -24.15 18.64 14.42
CA GLY A 190 -23.49 19.47 15.45
C GLY A 190 -23.42 18.78 16.82
N ILE A 191 -24.53 18.20 17.28
CA ILE A 191 -24.61 17.47 18.55
C ILE A 191 -23.73 16.21 18.51
N GLU A 192 -23.74 15.45 17.41
CA GLU A 192 -22.86 14.28 17.24
C GLU A 192 -21.37 14.68 17.32
N HIS A 193 -21.01 15.88 16.85
CA HIS A 193 -19.64 16.40 16.97
C HIS A 193 -19.28 16.81 18.40
N VAL A 194 -20.15 17.56 19.10
CA VAL A 194 -19.94 17.97 20.51
C VAL A 194 -19.84 16.75 21.43
N ALA A 195 -20.72 15.76 21.25
CA ALA A 195 -20.69 14.52 22.02
C ALA A 195 -19.37 13.73 21.81
N GLN A 196 -18.81 13.73 20.59
CA GLN A 196 -17.52 13.09 20.31
C GLN A 196 -16.34 13.80 20.96
N ILE A 197 -16.38 15.14 21.08
CA ILE A 197 -15.33 15.92 21.78
C ILE A 197 -15.34 15.62 23.28
N SER A 198 -16.53 15.40 23.88
CA SER A 198 -16.67 15.07 25.30
C SER A 198 -16.17 13.68 25.68
N THR A 199 -16.11 12.73 24.74
CA THR A 199 -15.65 11.35 24.99
C THR A 199 -14.22 11.13 24.50
N VAL A 200 -13.25 11.15 25.42
CA VAL A 200 -11.81 10.97 25.13
C VAL A 200 -11.44 9.53 24.66
N SER A 201 -12.41 8.65 24.48
CA SER A 201 -12.20 7.30 23.93
C SER A 201 -12.28 7.25 22.41
N ALA A 202 -11.16 6.88 21.78
CA ALA A 202 -11.10 6.59 20.35
C ALA A 202 -12.08 5.46 19.92
N ASN A 203 -12.45 5.47 18.64
CA ASN A 203 -13.17 4.41 17.91
C ASN A 203 -14.70 4.26 18.13
N THR A 204 -15.46 5.36 18.13
CA THR A 204 -16.91 5.28 17.80
C THR A 204 -17.16 5.66 16.33
N ILE A 205 -17.57 4.68 15.52
CA ILE A 205 -17.94 4.86 14.10
C ILE A 205 -19.25 5.64 13.98
N SER A 206 -19.30 6.66 13.11
CA SER A 206 -20.44 7.59 12.99
C SER A 206 -21.76 6.90 12.66
N SER A 207 -22.87 7.54 13.07
CA SER A 207 -24.23 7.08 12.77
C SER A 207 -24.50 6.97 11.26
N THR A 208 -24.01 7.95 10.49
CA THR A 208 -24.03 7.98 9.02
C THR A 208 -23.32 6.78 8.41
N ASN A 209 -22.17 6.38 8.95
CA ASN A 209 -21.42 5.23 8.42
C ASN A 209 -22.17 3.92 8.72
N LYS A 210 -22.81 3.78 9.89
CA LYS A 210 -23.73 2.65 10.17
C LYS A 210 -24.92 2.61 9.20
N GLN A 211 -25.48 3.77 8.85
CA GLN A 211 -26.62 3.88 7.94
C GLN A 211 -26.22 3.57 6.48
N ILE A 212 -25.06 4.06 6.03
CA ILE A 212 -24.46 3.74 4.72
C ILE A 212 -24.11 2.25 4.62
N VAL A 213 -23.52 1.66 5.67
CA VAL A 213 -23.27 0.21 5.74
C VAL A 213 -24.57 -0.59 5.72
N GLY A 214 -25.62 -0.12 6.38
CA GLY A 214 -26.97 -0.71 6.31
C GLY A 214 -27.57 -0.65 4.90
N GLN A 215 -27.46 0.48 4.21
CA GLN A 215 -27.91 0.65 2.82
C GLN A 215 -27.09 -0.21 1.84
N LEU A 216 -25.77 -0.26 1.98
CA LEU A 216 -24.90 -1.19 1.24
C LEU A 216 -25.29 -2.65 1.51
N GLY A 217 -25.61 -3.00 2.75
CA GLY A 217 -26.14 -4.32 3.11
C GLY A 217 -27.44 -4.65 2.38
N ALA A 218 -28.40 -3.72 2.36
CA ALA A 218 -29.67 -3.87 1.65
C ALA A 218 -29.49 -3.99 0.13
N ILE A 219 -28.61 -3.19 -0.47
CA ILE A 219 -28.27 -3.24 -1.90
C ILE A 219 -27.60 -4.58 -2.25
N ASN A 220 -26.63 -5.04 -1.44
CA ASN A 220 -25.97 -6.34 -1.63
C ASN A 220 -26.96 -7.51 -1.46
N MET A 221 -27.93 -7.42 -0.55
CA MET A 221 -29.01 -8.40 -0.42
C MET A 221 -29.94 -8.41 -1.65
N LEU A 222 -30.27 -7.23 -2.21
CA LEU A 222 -31.07 -7.13 -3.42
C LEU A 222 -30.32 -7.72 -4.63
N GLN A 223 -29.04 -7.36 -4.81
CA GLN A 223 -28.18 -7.93 -5.86
C GLN A 223 -28.10 -9.45 -5.75
N SER A 224 -27.82 -9.99 -4.55
CA SER A 224 -27.76 -11.44 -4.32
C SER A 224 -29.06 -12.17 -4.69
N ARG A 225 -30.22 -11.53 -4.50
CA ARG A 225 -31.52 -12.09 -4.90
C ARG A 225 -31.76 -12.00 -6.40
N LEU A 226 -31.34 -10.93 -7.06
CA LEU A 226 -31.43 -10.76 -8.51
C LEU A 226 -30.51 -11.76 -9.25
N GLU A 227 -29.29 -11.99 -8.75
CA GLU A 227 -28.37 -13.02 -9.24
C GLU A 227 -29.01 -14.42 -9.13
N LEU A 228 -29.61 -14.75 -7.98
CA LEU A 228 -30.29 -16.04 -7.79
C LEU A 228 -31.49 -16.25 -8.74
N LEU A 229 -32.25 -15.20 -9.04
CA LEU A 229 -33.34 -15.25 -10.03
C LEU A 229 -32.81 -15.41 -11.47
N TYR A 230 -31.66 -14.80 -11.79
CA TYR A 230 -30.98 -14.94 -13.07
C TYR A 230 -30.43 -16.36 -13.26
N ASP A 231 -29.77 -16.91 -12.24
CA ASP A 231 -29.23 -18.27 -12.24
C ASP A 231 -30.34 -19.32 -12.38
N TYR A 232 -31.47 -19.14 -11.68
CA TYR A 232 -32.67 -19.98 -11.85
C TYR A 232 -33.15 -19.99 -13.31
N LEU A 233 -33.27 -18.81 -13.95
CA LEU A 233 -33.67 -18.73 -15.36
C LEU A 233 -32.65 -19.39 -16.31
N ILE A 234 -31.35 -19.32 -16.02
CA ILE A 234 -30.33 -20.03 -16.80
C ILE A 234 -30.46 -21.54 -16.64
N ALA A 235 -30.61 -22.05 -15.41
CA ALA A 235 -30.75 -23.48 -15.13
C ALA A 235 -32.02 -24.06 -15.78
N VAL A 236 -33.16 -23.36 -15.69
CA VAL A 236 -34.40 -23.75 -16.40
C VAL A 236 -34.20 -23.73 -17.92
N ARG A 237 -33.51 -22.73 -18.48
CA ARG A 237 -33.22 -22.67 -19.92
C ARG A 237 -32.31 -23.81 -20.41
N LYS A 238 -31.41 -24.30 -19.55
CA LYS A 238 -30.55 -25.45 -19.85
C LYS A 238 -31.23 -26.82 -19.61
N GLY A 239 -32.43 -26.83 -19.02
CA GLY A 239 -33.12 -28.07 -18.62
C GLY A 239 -32.59 -28.69 -17.32
N GLU A 240 -31.75 -27.98 -16.57
CA GLU A 240 -31.18 -28.43 -15.28
C GLU A 240 -32.22 -28.35 -14.13
N LEU A 241 -33.25 -27.51 -14.26
CA LEU A 241 -34.34 -27.34 -13.29
C LEU A 241 -35.72 -27.28 -13.98
N PRO A 242 -36.80 -27.76 -13.33
CA PRO A 242 -38.15 -27.70 -13.86
C PRO A 242 -38.68 -26.25 -13.92
N ARG A 243 -39.47 -25.97 -14.97
CA ARG A 243 -40.08 -24.66 -15.23
C ARG A 243 -41.28 -24.40 -14.31
N ASP A 244 -41.21 -23.36 -13.49
CA ASP A 244 -42.34 -22.87 -12.69
C ASP A 244 -43.01 -21.65 -13.36
N GLU A 245 -44.28 -21.79 -13.75
CA GLU A 245 -45.05 -20.76 -14.46
C GLU A 245 -45.60 -19.63 -13.57
N ALA A 246 -45.49 -19.76 -12.24
CA ALA A 246 -45.80 -18.68 -11.31
C ALA A 246 -44.57 -17.80 -11.10
N ILE A 247 -43.42 -18.42 -10.79
CA ILE A 247 -42.13 -17.70 -10.58
C ILE A 247 -41.74 -16.91 -11.84
N ILE A 248 -41.85 -17.52 -13.02
CA ILE A 248 -41.55 -16.82 -14.30
C ILE A 248 -42.49 -15.63 -14.54
N ARG A 249 -43.75 -15.71 -14.12
CA ARG A 249 -44.71 -14.60 -14.23
C ARG A 249 -44.34 -13.44 -13.31
N GLU A 250 -43.93 -13.72 -12.08
CA GLU A 250 -43.48 -12.67 -11.14
C GLU A 250 -42.20 -11.99 -11.62
N ILE A 251 -41.21 -12.74 -12.11
CA ILE A 251 -39.99 -12.18 -12.70
C ILE A 251 -40.33 -11.31 -13.92
N ALA A 252 -41.22 -11.76 -14.80
CA ALA A 252 -41.66 -10.98 -15.96
C ALA A 252 -42.39 -9.68 -15.56
N GLN A 253 -43.16 -9.68 -14.47
CA GLN A 253 -43.78 -8.46 -13.93
C GLN A 253 -42.74 -7.49 -13.34
N LEU A 254 -41.72 -8.01 -12.65
CA LEU A 254 -40.59 -7.21 -12.13
C LEU A 254 -39.82 -6.52 -13.27
N VAL A 255 -39.43 -7.27 -14.30
CA VAL A 255 -38.70 -6.72 -15.47
C VAL A 255 -39.53 -5.65 -16.19
N ARG A 256 -40.85 -5.81 -16.29
CA ARG A 256 -41.75 -4.81 -16.90
C ARG A 256 -41.86 -3.49 -16.11
N ARG A 257 -41.38 -3.40 -14.86
CA ARG A 257 -41.35 -2.15 -14.08
C ARG A 257 -40.06 -1.34 -14.28
N VAL A 258 -38.99 -1.96 -14.77
CA VAL A 258 -37.68 -1.32 -15.02
C VAL A 258 -37.74 -0.11 -15.97
N PRO A 259 -38.57 -0.07 -17.05
CA PRO A 259 -38.64 1.09 -17.94
C PRO A 259 -39.04 2.41 -17.27
N VAL A 260 -39.71 2.38 -16.11
CA VAL A 260 -40.09 3.58 -15.35
C VAL A 260 -38.86 4.31 -14.77
N MET A 261 -37.80 3.57 -14.46
CA MET A 261 -36.51 4.11 -13.99
C MET A 261 -35.68 4.77 -15.10
N GLY A 262 -36.06 4.58 -16.38
CA GLY A 262 -35.43 5.24 -17.53
C GLY A 262 -35.97 6.65 -17.81
N SER A 263 -36.96 7.13 -17.05
CA SER A 263 -37.56 8.44 -17.28
C SER A 263 -36.60 9.59 -16.96
N GLU A 264 -36.63 10.63 -17.79
CA GLU A 264 -35.74 11.80 -17.65
C GLU A 264 -35.93 12.52 -16.30
N LYS A 265 -37.17 12.57 -15.79
CA LYS A 265 -37.49 13.04 -14.43
C LYS A 265 -36.81 12.22 -13.33
N PHE A 266 -36.80 10.89 -13.43
CA PHE A 266 -36.10 10.04 -12.46
C PHE A 266 -34.58 10.25 -12.51
N LEU A 267 -34.00 10.33 -13.71
CA LEU A 267 -32.58 10.63 -13.89
C LEU A 267 -32.17 12.00 -13.34
N GLN A 268 -33.04 13.00 -13.46
CA GLN A 268 -32.81 14.34 -12.90
C GLN A 268 -32.90 14.33 -11.37
N GLN A 269 -33.94 13.69 -10.79
CA GLN A 269 -34.06 13.52 -9.34
C GLN A 269 -32.89 12.74 -8.73
N TYR A 270 -32.49 11.64 -9.37
CA TYR A 270 -31.34 10.83 -8.95
C TYR A 270 -30.02 11.62 -8.99
N LYS A 271 -29.78 12.42 -10.03
CA LYS A 271 -28.61 13.32 -10.11
C LYS A 271 -28.60 14.35 -8.98
N ASN A 272 -29.75 14.95 -8.67
CA ASN A 272 -29.87 15.91 -7.56
C ASN A 272 -29.58 15.23 -6.22
N GLN A 273 -30.11 14.03 -5.98
CA GLN A 273 -29.86 13.26 -4.75
C GLN A 273 -28.37 12.87 -4.61
N CYS A 274 -27.71 12.50 -5.71
CA CYS A 274 -26.25 12.27 -5.71
C CYS A 274 -25.44 13.55 -5.44
N LEU A 275 -25.92 14.73 -5.85
CA LEU A 275 -25.30 16.02 -5.55
C LEU A 275 -25.47 16.38 -4.07
N GLU A 276 -26.67 16.22 -3.50
CA GLU A 276 -26.95 16.43 -2.08
C GLU A 276 -26.05 15.58 -1.18
N VAL A 277 -25.91 14.28 -1.46
CA VAL A 277 -25.01 13.37 -0.71
C VAL A 277 -23.55 13.82 -0.79
N LYS A 278 -23.08 14.27 -1.97
CA LYS A 278 -21.71 14.80 -2.12
C LYS A 278 -21.51 16.10 -1.34
N MET A 279 -22.46 17.03 -1.40
CA MET A 279 -22.39 18.30 -0.66
C MET A 279 -22.43 18.07 0.85
N THR A 280 -23.30 17.16 1.32
CA THR A 280 -23.40 16.76 2.73
C THR A 280 -22.08 16.15 3.22
N SER A 281 -21.45 15.30 2.40
CA SER A 281 -20.14 14.71 2.72
C SER A 281 -19.03 15.76 2.78
N LEU A 282 -19.03 16.74 1.88
CA LEU A 282 -18.08 17.86 1.88
C LEU A 282 -18.24 18.74 3.13
N VAL A 283 -19.47 19.09 3.51
CA VAL A 283 -19.77 19.87 4.73
C VAL A 283 -19.31 19.12 5.98
N ALA A 284 -19.56 17.81 6.08
CA ALA A 284 -19.09 17.00 7.21
C ALA A 284 -17.55 16.96 7.31
N VAL A 285 -16.84 16.90 6.17
CA VAL A 285 -15.37 16.98 6.15
C VAL A 285 -14.89 18.36 6.59
N LEU A 286 -15.48 19.45 6.06
CA LEU A 286 -15.13 20.82 6.44
C LEU A 286 -15.35 21.08 7.93
N ALA A 287 -16.47 20.63 8.50
CA ALA A 287 -16.76 20.73 9.93
C ALA A 287 -15.69 20.00 10.76
N LYS A 288 -15.31 18.77 10.37
CA LYS A 288 -14.24 18.01 11.03
C LYS A 288 -12.88 18.70 10.94
N THR A 289 -12.56 19.33 9.81
CA THR A 289 -11.33 20.12 9.66
C THR A 289 -11.33 21.35 10.56
N CYS A 290 -12.46 22.06 10.67
CA CYS A 290 -12.61 23.20 11.57
C CYS A 290 -12.49 22.79 13.05
N GLY A 291 -13.14 21.70 13.47
CA GLY A 291 -12.99 21.15 14.81
C GLY A 291 -11.54 20.79 15.14
N THR A 292 -10.84 20.14 14.21
CA THR A 292 -9.42 19.78 14.35
C THR A 292 -8.50 21.01 14.46
N LEU A 293 -8.81 22.08 13.73
CA LEU A 293 -8.11 23.37 13.81
C LEU A 293 -8.35 24.06 15.16
N ASN A 294 -9.59 24.06 15.66
CA ASN A 294 -9.93 24.62 16.97
C ASN A 294 -9.21 23.87 18.10
N ASP A 295 -9.12 22.55 17.99
CA ASP A 295 -8.39 21.68 18.92
C ASP A 295 -6.89 22.01 18.95
N LEU A 296 -6.29 22.28 17.77
CA LEU A 296 -4.91 22.73 17.63
C LEU A 296 -4.69 24.11 18.26
N VAL A 297 -5.57 25.08 18.00
CA VAL A 297 -5.51 26.42 18.60
C VAL A 297 -5.61 26.36 20.12
N THR A 298 -6.53 25.54 20.64
CA THR A 298 -6.71 25.32 22.09
C THR A 298 -5.44 24.74 22.72
N LYS A 299 -4.86 23.70 22.11
CA LYS A 299 -3.58 23.11 22.56
C LYS A 299 -2.42 24.11 22.50
N MET A 300 -2.33 24.93 21.45
CA MET A 300 -1.32 25.99 21.35
C MET A 300 -1.48 27.06 22.44
N ASN A 301 -2.72 27.42 22.80
CA ASN A 301 -3.00 28.37 23.88
C ASN A 301 -2.62 27.81 25.25
N VAL A 302 -2.95 26.55 25.54
CA VAL A 302 -2.54 25.85 26.78
C VAL A 302 -1.00 25.79 26.88
N MET A 303 -0.32 25.37 25.82
CA MET A 303 1.15 25.36 25.77
C MET A 303 1.76 26.75 25.93
N SER A 304 1.08 27.81 25.48
CA SER A 304 1.51 29.20 25.69
C SER A 304 1.42 29.61 27.17
N MET A 305 0.31 29.25 27.85
CA MET A 305 0.12 29.47 29.28
C MET A 305 1.13 28.72 30.14
N GLU A 306 1.35 27.41 29.89
CA GLU A 306 2.36 26.62 30.60
C GLU A 306 3.78 27.17 30.44
N ARG A 307 4.09 27.69 29.25
CA ARG A 307 5.39 28.31 28.97
C ARG A 307 5.54 29.66 29.68
N GLN A 308 4.46 30.41 29.88
CA GLN A 308 4.47 31.64 30.68
C GLN A 308 4.63 31.34 32.18
N THR A 309 3.94 30.35 32.74
CA THR A 309 4.09 30.00 34.17
C THR A 309 5.50 29.50 34.49
N TRP A 310 6.10 28.68 33.62
CA TRP A 310 7.52 28.26 33.73
C TRP A 310 8.53 29.42 33.67
N LEU A 311 8.26 30.45 32.84
CA LEU A 311 9.15 31.60 32.68
C LEU A 311 9.00 32.62 33.82
N VAL A 312 7.80 32.75 34.42
CA VAL A 312 7.57 33.56 35.62
C VAL A 312 8.26 32.94 36.84
N ALA A 313 8.20 31.62 37.00
CA ALA A 313 8.89 30.89 38.07
C ALA A 313 10.43 30.99 38.00
N SER A 314 11.00 31.34 36.84
CA SER A 314 12.45 31.50 36.63
C SER A 314 12.93 32.97 36.61
N GLY A 315 12.09 33.91 37.04
CA GLY A 315 12.51 35.28 37.42
C GLY A 315 12.88 36.21 36.25
N ARG A 316 12.56 35.87 35.00
CA ARG A 316 12.86 36.69 33.82
C ARG A 316 11.63 37.46 33.32
N ARG A 317 11.70 38.79 33.29
CA ARG A 317 10.66 39.66 32.69
C ARG A 317 10.81 39.76 31.16
N THR A 318 9.75 39.45 30.41
CA THR A 318 9.55 39.86 29.01
C THR A 318 8.08 40.14 28.69
N ARG A 319 7.83 40.86 27.57
CA ARG A 319 6.52 41.43 27.18
C ARG A 319 5.45 40.36 26.86
N PRO A 320 4.15 40.67 27.03
CA PRO A 320 3.06 39.77 26.65
C PRO A 320 2.98 39.56 25.14
N PHE A 321 2.62 38.34 24.75
CA PHE A 321 2.35 37.96 23.36
C PHE A 321 0.85 38.22 23.08
N HIS A 322 0.51 39.25 22.30
CA HIS A 322 -0.89 39.52 21.96
C HIS A 322 -1.38 38.53 20.90
N ALA A 323 -2.17 37.54 21.33
CA ALA A 323 -2.83 36.57 20.44
C ALA A 323 -4.01 37.18 19.63
N ILE A 324 -4.39 38.43 19.91
CA ILE A 324 -5.57 39.11 19.33
C ILE A 324 -5.46 39.26 17.80
N ALA A 325 -4.24 39.47 17.27
CA ALA A 325 -4.02 39.71 15.84
C ALA A 325 -4.36 38.51 14.92
N PHE A 326 -4.53 37.30 15.47
CA PHE A 326 -4.91 36.12 14.67
C PHE A 326 -6.43 35.90 14.57
N ALA A 327 -7.21 36.43 15.53
CA ALA A 327 -8.67 36.29 15.54
C ALA A 327 -9.33 37.21 14.51
N GLU A 328 -8.89 38.48 14.41
CA GLU A 328 -9.44 39.47 13.48
C GLU A 328 -9.27 39.09 11.99
N SER A 329 -8.32 38.19 11.68
CA SER A 329 -8.10 37.70 10.31
C SER A 329 -9.07 36.58 9.89
N PHE A 330 -9.74 35.91 10.83
CA PHE A 330 -10.66 34.79 10.54
C PHE A 330 -12.13 35.21 10.47
N SER A 331 -12.53 36.31 11.12
CA SER A 331 -13.87 36.90 11.04
C SER A 331 -14.24 37.48 9.66
N VAL A 332 -13.35 37.39 8.67
CA VAL A 332 -13.56 37.85 7.28
C VAL A 332 -13.82 36.68 6.31
N ILE A 333 -13.67 35.42 6.74
CA ILE A 333 -13.76 34.23 5.87
C ILE A 333 -14.95 33.34 6.25
N LEU A 334 -16.14 33.94 6.30
CA LEU A 334 -17.51 33.41 6.16
C LEU A 334 -18.48 34.44 6.78
N PRO A 335 -19.55 34.92 6.11
CA PRO A 335 -20.18 34.39 4.90
C PRO A 335 -20.20 35.37 3.69
N THR A 336 -19.64 34.96 2.55
CA THR A 336 -19.89 35.66 1.26
C THR A 336 -20.20 34.69 0.10
N SER A 337 -20.23 33.38 0.35
CA SER A 337 -20.33 32.31 -0.66
C SER A 337 -21.70 31.63 -0.74
N LEU A 338 -22.70 32.12 0.00
CA LEU A 338 -24.10 31.65 -0.05
C LEU A 338 -25.05 32.76 -0.54
N ARG A 339 -24.83 33.21 -1.79
CA ARG A 339 -25.88 33.81 -2.61
C ARG A 339 -26.30 32.80 -3.67
N LEU A 340 -27.37 32.06 -3.39
CA LEU A 340 -28.12 31.35 -4.41
C LEU A 340 -28.86 32.40 -5.24
N HIS A 341 -28.52 32.51 -6.52
CA HIS A 341 -29.35 33.20 -7.51
C HIS A 341 -30.09 32.16 -8.34
N ASN A 342 -31.41 32.25 -8.34
CA ASN A 342 -32.24 31.67 -9.38
C ASN A 342 -33.11 32.78 -9.99
N ASP A 343 -33.25 32.68 -11.31
CA ASP A 343 -34.36 33.14 -12.15
C ASP A 343 -34.48 34.60 -12.66
N GLU A 344 -34.79 34.60 -13.98
CA GLU A 344 -35.45 35.60 -14.86
C GLU A 344 -34.73 36.82 -15.50
N PHE A 345 -34.55 36.69 -16.83
CA PHE A 345 -34.95 37.64 -17.90
C PHE A 345 -34.50 39.12 -17.89
N ILE A 346 -33.62 39.50 -18.86
CA ILE A 346 -33.96 40.36 -20.04
C ILE A 346 -32.70 40.67 -20.91
N SER A 347 -32.94 40.96 -22.20
CA SER A 347 -31.99 41.21 -23.29
C SER A 347 -31.13 42.49 -23.21
N GLY A 348 -29.91 42.49 -23.79
CA GLY A 348 -29.06 43.71 -23.84
C GLY A 348 -27.75 43.69 -24.66
N VAL A 349 -27.83 43.50 -25.99
CA VAL A 349 -26.98 44.12 -27.05
C VAL A 349 -25.44 44.37 -26.85
N LYS A 350 -24.63 43.57 -27.57
CA LYS A 350 -23.40 43.87 -28.39
C LYS A 350 -22.17 44.67 -27.88
N PHE A 351 -21.01 43.98 -27.98
CA PHE A 351 -19.70 44.37 -28.57
C PHE A 351 -18.92 45.64 -28.17
N GLY A 352 -17.66 45.44 -27.74
CA GLY A 352 -16.55 46.42 -27.79
C GLY A 352 -15.16 45.79 -27.59
N LYS A 353 -14.21 46.05 -28.50
CA LYS A 353 -12.77 45.69 -28.52
C LYS A 353 -12.01 46.90 -29.13
N PRO A 354 -10.66 47.00 -29.16
CA PRO A 354 -9.60 46.48 -28.27
C PRO A 354 -8.46 47.53 -27.98
N GLY A 355 -7.36 47.12 -27.30
CA GLY A 355 -6.04 47.79 -27.29
C GLY A 355 -5.54 48.22 -25.88
N GLY A 356 -4.24 48.21 -25.53
CA GLY A 356 -3.01 47.77 -26.21
C GLY A 356 -1.79 47.76 -25.24
N TYR A 357 -0.70 47.06 -25.59
CA TYR A 357 0.60 47.02 -24.85
C TYR A 357 1.51 48.24 -25.24
N PRO A 358 2.73 48.52 -24.67
CA PRO A 358 3.60 47.66 -23.83
C PRO A 358 4.48 48.31 -22.70
N LEU A 359 5.18 47.43 -21.95
CA LEU A 359 6.56 47.49 -21.40
C LEU A 359 7.12 48.64 -20.51
N ASN A 360 7.60 48.23 -19.31
CA ASN A 360 8.85 48.58 -18.59
C ASN A 360 9.42 50.01 -18.52
N THR A 361 9.57 50.54 -17.29
CA THR A 361 10.62 51.52 -16.92
C THR A 361 11.16 51.36 -15.47
N LEU A 362 12.48 51.10 -15.38
CA LEU A 362 13.49 51.32 -14.31
C LEU A 362 13.15 51.44 -12.79
N CYS A 363 13.69 50.49 -12.01
CA CYS A 363 14.93 50.57 -11.19
C CYS A 363 15.24 51.68 -10.13
N TYR A 364 15.65 51.17 -8.94
CA TYR A 364 16.72 51.62 -8.00
C TYR A 364 16.51 52.69 -6.90
N SER A 365 17.37 52.56 -5.86
CA SER A 365 17.62 53.42 -4.66
C SER A 365 16.70 53.14 -3.43
N LEU A 366 17.13 53.03 -2.16
CA LEU A 366 18.44 53.11 -1.46
C LEU A 366 18.52 52.18 -0.20
N LEU A 367 19.74 51.84 0.24
CA LEU A 367 20.09 51.38 1.61
C LEU A 367 20.88 52.49 2.34
N PRO A 368 20.97 52.51 3.69
CA PRO A 368 22.26 52.16 4.32
C PRO A 368 22.26 51.62 5.79
N GLY A 369 23.27 50.77 6.11
CA GLY A 369 23.88 50.59 7.45
C GLY A 369 23.12 49.73 8.50
N ASN A 370 23.76 48.98 9.43
CA ASN A 370 25.19 48.72 9.69
C ASN A 370 25.39 47.31 10.38
N LYS A 371 26.64 46.84 10.55
CA LYS A 371 27.02 45.42 10.88
C LYS A 371 26.99 45.04 12.41
N PRO A 372 27.61 43.91 12.90
CA PRO A 372 26.94 42.61 13.10
C PRO A 372 27.16 41.93 14.48
N ILE A 373 26.32 40.96 14.90
CA ILE A 373 26.67 40.00 15.98
C ILE A 373 26.17 38.58 15.63
N MET A 374 27.05 37.58 15.81
CA MET A 374 26.74 36.16 15.60
C MET A 374 26.16 35.48 16.87
N SER A 375 25.43 34.38 16.62
CA SER A 375 25.33 33.16 17.44
C SER A 375 23.98 32.89 18.13
N ARG A 376 23.49 31.64 17.91
CA ARG A 376 22.28 30.99 18.47
C ARG A 376 20.95 31.59 17.94
N THR A 377 19.93 30.82 17.53
CA THR A 377 19.60 29.39 17.76
C THR A 377 18.82 28.78 16.58
N VAL A 378 18.88 27.45 16.41
CA VAL A 378 18.54 26.69 15.18
C VAL A 378 17.02 26.49 14.89
N PHE A 379 16.10 26.96 15.74
CA PHE A 379 14.73 26.42 15.78
C PHE A 379 13.65 27.05 14.86
N LEU A 380 13.98 28.00 13.97
CA LEU A 380 12.98 28.75 13.17
C LEU A 380 13.03 28.53 11.64
N ARG A 381 13.87 27.62 11.13
CA ARG A 381 13.91 27.31 9.68
C ARG A 381 12.91 26.25 9.22
N SER A 382 12.41 25.38 10.09
CA SER A 382 11.53 24.27 9.69
C SER A 382 10.12 24.74 9.29
N TRP A 383 9.50 25.63 10.07
CA TRP A 383 8.11 26.06 9.84
C TRP A 383 7.92 26.95 8.61
N CYS A 384 8.88 27.81 8.28
CA CYS A 384 8.81 28.65 7.08
C CYS A 384 9.03 27.87 5.76
N CYS A 385 9.46 26.60 5.79
CA CYS A 385 9.52 25.77 4.59
C CYS A 385 8.17 25.13 4.23
N SER A 386 7.37 24.74 5.23
CA SER A 386 6.09 24.06 5.00
C SER A 386 5.07 24.97 4.30
N LEU A 387 4.84 26.18 4.83
CA LEU A 387 3.97 27.19 4.21
C LEU A 387 4.46 27.67 2.83
N ARG A 388 5.76 27.58 2.55
CA ARG A 388 6.35 27.96 1.26
C ARG A 388 6.17 26.89 0.17
N ASN A 389 5.91 25.64 0.55
CA ASN A 389 5.52 24.58 -0.37
C ASN A 389 4.03 24.65 -0.71
N SER A 390 3.15 24.90 0.27
CA SER A 390 1.70 24.99 0.04
C SER A 390 1.28 26.19 -0.82
N LEU A 391 1.94 27.35 -0.68
CA LEU A 391 1.64 28.55 -1.46
C LEU A 391 2.34 28.61 -2.83
N ARG A 392 3.15 27.60 -3.19
CA ARG A 392 3.78 27.51 -4.53
C ARG A 392 2.87 26.92 -5.62
N CYS A 393 1.71 26.35 -5.26
CA CYS A 393 0.79 25.77 -6.23
C CYS A 393 -0.11 26.81 -6.95
N ILE A 394 -0.12 28.08 -6.54
CA ILE A 394 -0.94 29.14 -7.16
C ILE A 394 -0.15 30.45 -7.30
N GLN A 395 0.98 30.44 -8.02
CA GLN A 395 1.45 31.56 -8.85
C GLN A 395 2.72 31.20 -9.63
N LEU A 396 2.68 31.43 -10.95
CA LEU A 396 3.80 31.42 -11.91
C LEU A 396 4.65 30.14 -11.96
N GLY A 397 4.35 29.30 -12.96
CA GLY A 397 5.15 28.13 -13.27
C GLY A 397 6.54 28.50 -13.79
N ASN A 398 7.55 28.29 -12.95
CA ASN A 398 8.82 27.75 -13.46
C ASN A 398 8.62 26.24 -13.56
N CYS A 399 8.28 25.74 -14.76
CA CYS A 399 8.21 24.31 -15.01
C CYS A 399 9.60 23.70 -14.74
N ILE A 400 9.70 22.88 -13.70
CA ILE A 400 10.80 21.91 -13.61
C ILE A 400 10.63 21.03 -14.85
N PRO A 401 11.64 20.91 -15.73
CA PRO A 401 11.49 20.12 -16.94
C PRO A 401 11.24 18.67 -16.54
N GLU A 402 10.06 18.17 -16.90
CA GLU A 402 9.67 16.79 -16.71
C GLU A 402 10.66 15.90 -17.47
N LYS A 403 11.37 15.02 -16.75
CA LYS A 403 12.27 14.05 -17.37
C LYS A 403 11.45 12.93 -18.01
N GLY A 404 11.99 12.25 -19.01
CA GLY A 404 11.46 10.94 -19.40
C GLY A 404 11.93 9.83 -18.45
N LEU A 405 11.27 8.67 -18.52
CA LEU A 405 11.58 7.51 -17.68
C LEU A 405 13.07 7.15 -17.75
N PHE A 406 13.71 7.07 -16.58
CA PHE A 406 15.16 6.82 -16.38
C PHE A 406 16.09 7.80 -17.12
N GLY A 407 15.57 8.96 -17.54
CA GLY A 407 16.27 9.97 -18.32
C GLY A 407 16.20 9.81 -19.84
N GLU A 408 15.43 8.85 -20.38
CA GLU A 408 15.18 8.76 -21.84
C GLU A 408 14.05 9.72 -22.22
N GLU A 409 14.41 10.85 -22.81
CA GLU A 409 13.52 11.97 -23.15
C GLU A 409 12.34 11.58 -24.07
N LEU A 410 12.45 10.51 -24.86
CA LEU A 410 11.32 9.99 -25.64
C LEU A 410 10.19 9.42 -24.76
N LEU A 411 10.52 8.89 -23.57
CA LEU A 411 9.60 8.15 -22.70
C LEU A 411 8.90 9.05 -21.66
N LYS A 412 8.43 10.23 -22.10
CA LYS A 412 7.49 11.08 -21.34
C LYS A 412 6.03 10.68 -21.58
N HIS A 413 5.77 9.87 -22.60
CA HIS A 413 4.44 9.41 -23.00
C HIS A 413 4.52 7.97 -23.56
N PRO A 414 3.49 7.11 -23.42
CA PRO A 414 3.55 5.72 -23.89
C PRO A 414 3.89 5.56 -25.37
N SER A 415 3.44 6.49 -26.22
CA SER A 415 3.77 6.50 -27.66
C SER A 415 5.26 6.66 -27.96
N GLY A 416 6.04 7.13 -26.99
CA GLY A 416 7.50 7.26 -27.08
C GLY A 416 8.22 5.94 -27.30
N PHE A 417 7.67 4.82 -26.81
CA PHE A 417 8.24 3.48 -27.03
C PHE A 417 8.35 3.14 -28.51
N LYS A 418 7.37 3.53 -29.34
CA LYS A 418 7.44 3.31 -30.79
C LYS A 418 8.58 4.11 -31.43
N LEU A 419 8.77 5.37 -31.03
CA LEU A 419 9.85 6.22 -31.52
C LEU A 419 11.22 5.71 -31.04
N LEU A 420 11.29 5.16 -29.83
CA LEU A 420 12.49 4.51 -29.29
C LEU A 420 12.84 3.26 -30.10
N ASN A 421 11.86 2.40 -30.41
CA ASN A 421 12.04 1.24 -31.28
C ASN A 421 12.57 1.63 -32.68
N GLU A 422 12.01 2.69 -33.28
CA GLU A 422 12.44 3.21 -34.58
C GLU A 422 13.88 3.77 -34.53
N LYS A 423 14.21 4.55 -33.49
CA LYS A 423 15.57 5.08 -33.21
C LYS A 423 16.59 3.95 -33.06
N VAL A 424 16.34 3.02 -32.14
CA VAL A 424 17.21 1.87 -31.85
C VAL A 424 17.39 1.02 -33.10
N ARG A 425 16.30 0.62 -33.78
CA ARG A 425 16.37 -0.20 -35.00
C ARG A 425 17.20 0.46 -36.09
N LYS A 426 17.05 1.78 -36.32
CA LYS A 426 17.88 2.52 -37.26
C LYS A 426 19.36 2.45 -36.86
N ARG A 427 19.68 2.75 -35.60
CA ARG A 427 21.05 2.76 -35.09
C ARG A 427 21.70 1.37 -35.10
N SER A 428 20.94 0.32 -34.78
CA SER A 428 21.39 -1.07 -34.92
C SER A 428 21.82 -1.38 -36.35
N PHE A 429 21.02 -1.00 -37.36
CA PHE A 429 21.39 -1.22 -38.76
C PHE A 429 22.60 -0.40 -39.23
N GLU A 430 22.80 0.83 -38.71
CA GLU A 430 24.04 1.61 -38.95
C GLU A 430 25.28 0.89 -38.39
N LEU A 431 25.19 0.34 -37.18
CA LEU A 431 26.29 -0.40 -36.54
C LEU A 431 26.57 -1.73 -37.26
N VAL A 432 25.52 -2.43 -37.70
CA VAL A 432 25.63 -3.64 -38.51
C VAL A 432 26.31 -3.37 -39.85
N ASP A 433 26.01 -2.25 -40.55
CA ASP A 433 26.71 -1.89 -41.79
C ASP A 433 28.21 -1.65 -41.55
N LYS A 434 28.58 -0.98 -40.45
CA LYS A 434 29.98 -0.79 -40.07
C LYS A 434 30.69 -2.12 -39.85
N ILE A 435 30.09 -3.04 -39.09
CA ILE A 435 30.62 -4.38 -38.79
C ILE A 435 30.84 -5.15 -40.10
N VAL A 436 29.78 -5.31 -40.91
CA VAL A 436 29.82 -6.16 -42.13
C VAL A 436 30.78 -5.59 -43.18
N ASN A 437 30.83 -4.26 -43.35
CA ASN A 437 31.74 -3.61 -44.29
C ASN A 437 33.15 -3.35 -43.72
N ARG A 438 33.44 -3.77 -42.47
CA ARG A 438 34.67 -3.46 -41.72
C ARG A 438 35.06 -1.97 -41.74
N LYS A 439 34.07 -1.07 -41.68
CA LYS A 439 34.26 0.39 -41.58
C LYS A 439 34.34 0.82 -40.11
N CYS A 440 35.26 0.20 -39.37
CA CYS A 440 35.43 0.36 -37.93
C CYS A 440 36.80 0.97 -37.62
N GLU A 441 36.81 2.08 -36.89
CA GLU A 441 38.02 2.62 -36.25
C GLU A 441 38.33 1.91 -34.92
N LYS A 442 37.31 1.28 -34.34
CA LYS A 442 37.32 0.42 -33.15
C LYS A 442 37.52 -1.06 -33.51
N LYS A 443 37.86 -1.89 -32.52
CA LYS A 443 37.86 -3.35 -32.68
C LYS A 443 36.45 -3.84 -33.03
N VAL A 444 36.32 -4.91 -33.82
CA VAL A 444 34.99 -5.39 -34.24
C VAL A 444 34.12 -5.77 -33.03
N VAL A 445 34.70 -6.39 -31.99
CA VAL A 445 33.98 -6.72 -30.74
C VAL A 445 33.46 -5.50 -29.98
N GLU A 446 34.17 -4.36 -30.02
CA GLU A 446 33.72 -3.10 -29.39
C GLU A 446 32.47 -2.55 -30.08
N VAL A 447 32.38 -2.70 -31.42
CA VAL A 447 31.21 -2.29 -32.21
C VAL A 447 30.05 -3.28 -32.06
N PHE A 448 30.33 -4.57 -31.85
CA PHE A 448 29.30 -5.55 -31.44
C PHE A 448 28.71 -5.23 -30.06
N ASP A 449 29.54 -4.82 -29.10
CA ASP A 449 29.06 -4.38 -27.80
C ASP A 449 28.35 -3.02 -27.87
N ASP A 450 28.72 -2.11 -28.78
CA ASP A 450 27.93 -0.90 -29.09
C ASP A 450 26.53 -1.27 -29.62
N LEU A 451 26.43 -2.28 -30.50
CA LEU A 451 25.17 -2.80 -31.01
C LEU A 451 24.32 -3.45 -29.90
N SER A 452 24.95 -4.27 -29.04
CA SER A 452 24.28 -4.86 -27.88
C SER A 452 23.79 -3.79 -26.90
N ASN A 453 24.60 -2.77 -26.62
CA ASN A 453 24.22 -1.68 -25.72
C ASN A 453 23.04 -0.84 -26.23
N GLU A 454 23.01 -0.51 -27.52
CA GLU A 454 21.89 0.24 -28.13
C GLU A 454 20.56 -0.52 -27.99
N ILE A 455 20.57 -1.85 -28.17
CA ILE A 455 19.35 -2.67 -28.06
C ILE A 455 19.00 -2.91 -26.58
N CYS A 456 19.95 -3.37 -25.77
CA CYS A 456 19.69 -3.73 -24.37
C CYS A 456 19.29 -2.53 -23.51
N SER A 457 19.88 -1.34 -23.71
CA SER A 457 19.49 -0.15 -22.93
C SER A 457 18.05 0.32 -23.17
N ALA A 458 17.43 -0.09 -24.28
CA ALA A 458 16.01 0.12 -24.55
C ALA A 458 15.14 -1.09 -24.16
N ALA A 459 15.62 -2.31 -24.41
CA ALA A 459 14.90 -3.53 -24.08
C ALA A 459 14.82 -3.76 -22.56
N ASP A 460 15.94 -3.69 -21.83
CA ASP A 460 16.01 -3.83 -20.36
C ASP A 460 15.09 -2.79 -19.67
N LEU A 461 15.04 -1.56 -20.21
CA LEU A 461 14.13 -0.51 -19.77
C LEU A 461 12.67 -0.90 -20.02
N ALA A 462 12.32 -1.34 -21.23
CA ALA A 462 10.97 -1.79 -21.57
C ALA A 462 10.53 -3.01 -20.73
N GLU A 463 11.44 -3.92 -20.39
CA GLU A 463 11.22 -5.04 -19.47
C GLU A 463 10.83 -4.55 -18.08
N CYS A 464 11.57 -3.59 -17.54
CA CYS A 464 11.22 -3.00 -16.25
C CYS A 464 9.85 -2.29 -16.30
N VAL A 465 9.62 -1.45 -17.30
CA VAL A 465 8.37 -0.67 -17.43
C VAL A 465 7.14 -1.57 -17.64
N ARG A 466 7.24 -2.63 -18.46
CA ARG A 466 6.09 -3.52 -18.72
C ARG A 466 5.59 -4.25 -17.48
N ASN A 467 6.49 -4.63 -16.57
CA ASN A 467 6.15 -5.36 -15.34
C ASN A 467 5.83 -4.44 -14.15
N MET A 468 6.34 -3.20 -14.14
CA MET A 468 6.28 -2.33 -12.96
C MET A 468 5.34 -1.12 -13.09
N HIS A 469 5.17 -0.52 -14.27
CA HIS A 469 4.63 0.84 -14.37
C HIS A 469 3.21 1.01 -13.76
N SER A 470 2.95 2.14 -13.07
CA SER A 470 1.68 2.35 -12.36
C SER A 470 0.48 2.64 -13.28
N ALA A 471 0.71 3.18 -14.47
CA ALA A 471 -0.28 3.34 -15.54
C ALA A 471 -0.15 2.23 -16.61
N LYS A 472 -1.28 1.59 -16.96
CA LYS A 472 -1.33 0.41 -17.85
C LYS A 472 -0.95 0.71 -19.30
N GLU A 473 -1.11 1.95 -19.73
CA GLU A 473 -0.83 2.41 -21.09
C GLU A 473 0.67 2.32 -21.39
N PHE A 474 1.52 2.69 -20.42
CA PHE A 474 2.97 2.48 -20.48
C PHE A 474 3.31 1.00 -20.45
N SER A 475 2.69 0.20 -19.57
CA SER A 475 2.94 -1.24 -19.50
C SER A 475 2.63 -1.95 -20.83
N ALA A 476 1.51 -1.60 -21.47
CA ALA A 476 1.10 -2.14 -22.76
C ALA A 476 2.01 -1.68 -23.91
N ALA A 477 2.42 -0.41 -23.93
CA ALA A 477 3.37 0.10 -24.92
C ALA A 477 4.75 -0.55 -24.79
N ALA A 478 5.22 -0.76 -23.56
CA ALA A 478 6.47 -1.45 -23.26
C ALA A 478 6.41 -2.95 -23.60
N GLN A 479 5.25 -3.61 -23.41
CA GLN A 479 5.03 -5.00 -23.80
C GLN A 479 5.12 -5.21 -25.32
N GLU A 480 4.53 -4.32 -26.13
CA GLU A 480 4.65 -4.37 -27.60
C GLU A 480 6.07 -3.99 -28.05
N SER A 481 6.70 -3.02 -27.37
CA SER A 481 8.11 -2.65 -27.61
C SER A 481 9.07 -3.81 -27.36
N MET A 482 8.87 -4.59 -26.29
CA MET A 482 9.65 -5.79 -25.99
C MET A 482 9.50 -6.85 -27.08
N LYS A 483 8.28 -7.10 -27.57
CA LYS A 483 8.02 -8.05 -28.67
C LYS A 483 8.78 -7.67 -29.95
N ASP A 484 8.83 -6.38 -30.29
CA ASP A 484 9.64 -5.86 -31.39
C ASP A 484 11.15 -6.05 -31.18
N PHE A 485 11.64 -5.88 -29.95
CA PHE A 485 13.06 -6.09 -29.60
C PHE A 485 13.45 -7.57 -29.62
N THR A 486 12.61 -8.47 -29.11
CA THR A 486 12.82 -9.92 -29.25
C THR A 486 12.93 -10.31 -30.73
N GLU A 487 12.03 -9.83 -31.59
CA GLU A 487 12.11 -10.11 -33.02
C GLU A 487 13.37 -9.51 -33.67
N LEU A 488 13.79 -8.31 -33.26
CA LEU A 488 15.02 -7.69 -33.73
C LEU A 488 16.26 -8.51 -33.32
N VAL A 489 16.40 -8.89 -32.05
CA VAL A 489 17.56 -9.63 -31.54
C VAL A 489 17.70 -10.99 -32.24
N GLU A 490 16.64 -11.80 -32.29
CA GLU A 490 16.70 -13.12 -32.92
C GLU A 490 16.91 -13.01 -34.46
N SER A 491 16.42 -11.93 -35.09
CA SER A 491 16.72 -11.65 -36.51
C SER A 491 18.18 -11.26 -36.76
N LEU A 492 18.86 -10.66 -35.78
CA LEU A 492 20.29 -10.35 -35.85
C LEU A 492 21.14 -11.58 -35.52
N ASN A 493 20.81 -12.35 -34.48
CA ASN A 493 21.56 -13.55 -34.07
C ASN A 493 21.47 -14.69 -35.11
N THR A 494 20.54 -14.63 -36.06
CA THR A 494 20.48 -15.58 -37.19
C THR A 494 21.32 -15.14 -38.42
N ARG A 495 22.01 -13.99 -38.37
CA ARG A 495 22.77 -13.44 -39.51
C ARG A 495 24.17 -14.03 -39.66
N SER A 496 24.39 -14.74 -40.77
CA SER A 496 25.68 -15.35 -41.10
C SER A 496 26.77 -14.35 -41.51
N ASP A 497 26.40 -13.16 -41.98
CA ASP A 497 27.37 -12.11 -42.33
C ASP A 497 27.95 -11.43 -41.08
N LEU A 498 27.12 -11.17 -40.05
CA LEU A 498 27.58 -10.72 -38.74
C LEU A 498 28.48 -11.76 -38.04
N TYR A 499 28.03 -13.02 -37.95
CA TYR A 499 28.83 -14.11 -37.39
C TYR A 499 30.19 -14.23 -38.08
N LYS A 500 30.21 -14.20 -39.43
CA LYS A 500 31.46 -14.25 -40.18
C LYS A 500 32.34 -13.03 -39.91
N ALA A 501 31.78 -11.82 -39.89
CA ALA A 501 32.55 -10.61 -39.60
C ALA A 501 33.25 -10.68 -38.22
N LEU A 502 32.55 -11.17 -37.20
CA LEU A 502 33.12 -11.36 -35.85
C LEU A 502 34.15 -12.49 -35.82
N LYS A 503 33.87 -13.63 -36.44
CA LYS A 503 34.79 -14.79 -36.48
C LYS A 503 36.08 -14.45 -37.22
N ASP A 504 35.97 -13.86 -38.41
CA ASP A 504 37.11 -13.39 -39.20
C ASP A 504 37.86 -12.22 -38.52
N SER A 505 37.27 -11.54 -37.51
CA SER A 505 37.95 -10.50 -36.73
C SER A 505 38.82 -11.07 -35.62
N LEU A 506 38.43 -12.20 -35.01
CA LEU A 506 39.25 -12.87 -33.99
C LEU A 506 40.65 -13.23 -34.50
N GLU A 507 40.77 -13.62 -35.77
CA GLU A 507 42.06 -13.89 -36.41
C GLU A 507 42.76 -12.60 -36.84
N ALA A 508 42.07 -11.72 -37.56
CA ALA A 508 42.64 -10.50 -38.14
C ALA A 508 43.10 -9.47 -37.09
N GLU A 509 42.41 -9.38 -35.95
CA GLU A 509 42.69 -8.43 -34.85
C GLU A 509 43.41 -9.12 -33.67
N SER A 510 43.76 -10.41 -33.79
CA SER A 510 44.30 -11.30 -32.73
C SER A 510 45.40 -10.70 -31.85
N SER A 511 46.31 -9.90 -32.43
CA SER A 511 47.41 -9.23 -31.72
C SER A 511 46.97 -8.05 -30.83
N SER A 512 45.77 -7.50 -31.06
CA SER A 512 45.20 -6.36 -30.34
C SER A 512 44.10 -6.74 -29.34
N LEU A 513 43.61 -7.99 -29.40
CA LEU A 513 42.52 -8.48 -28.57
C LEU A 513 43.05 -8.93 -27.18
N THR A 514 42.52 -8.30 -26.13
CA THR A 514 42.67 -8.75 -24.75
C THR A 514 41.88 -10.04 -24.51
N ASP A 515 42.09 -10.71 -23.38
CA ASP A 515 41.32 -11.91 -23.05
C ASP A 515 39.84 -11.60 -22.73
N VAL A 516 39.54 -10.38 -22.29
CA VAL A 516 38.16 -9.87 -22.16
C VAL A 516 37.52 -9.64 -23.53
N ASP A 517 38.28 -9.09 -24.49
CA ASP A 517 37.84 -8.93 -25.88
C ASP A 517 37.51 -10.29 -26.51
N LYS A 518 38.44 -11.26 -26.40
CA LYS A 518 38.24 -12.63 -26.90
C LYS A 518 37.04 -13.30 -26.25
N ARG A 519 36.90 -13.23 -24.92
CA ARG A 519 35.77 -13.85 -24.22
C ARG A 519 34.44 -13.22 -24.63
N THR A 520 34.36 -11.90 -24.75
CA THR A 520 33.13 -11.20 -25.15
C THR A 520 32.76 -11.54 -26.59
N ALA A 521 33.75 -11.60 -27.50
CA ALA A 521 33.54 -12.06 -28.87
C ALA A 521 33.10 -13.53 -28.94
N LEU A 522 33.67 -14.42 -28.11
CA LEU A 522 33.27 -15.83 -28.05
C LEU A 522 31.85 -16.01 -27.50
N LEU A 523 31.42 -15.21 -26.52
CA LEU A 523 30.03 -15.20 -26.02
C LEU A 523 29.05 -14.76 -27.12
N PHE A 524 29.36 -13.70 -27.87
CA PHE A 524 28.55 -13.33 -29.04
C PHE A 524 28.52 -14.44 -30.11
N LEU A 525 29.65 -15.09 -30.44
CA LEU A 525 29.67 -16.21 -31.38
C LEU A 525 28.83 -17.40 -30.90
N ASP A 526 28.83 -17.69 -29.59
CA ASP A 526 27.97 -18.69 -28.97
C ASP A 526 26.48 -18.30 -29.09
N ASP A 527 26.10 -17.03 -28.88
CA ASP A 527 24.73 -16.55 -29.13
C ASP A 527 24.29 -16.78 -30.59
N PHE A 528 25.17 -16.54 -31.58
CA PHE A 528 24.91 -16.84 -33.00
C PHE A 528 24.74 -18.35 -33.25
N GLU A 529 25.58 -19.18 -32.64
CA GLU A 529 25.55 -20.64 -32.80
C GLU A 529 24.31 -21.25 -32.13
N GLN A 530 23.97 -20.82 -30.91
CA GLN A 530 22.73 -21.15 -30.20
C GLN A 530 21.46 -20.62 -30.88
N ALA A 531 21.55 -19.56 -31.69
CA ALA A 531 20.48 -19.07 -32.56
C ALA A 531 20.42 -19.76 -33.92
N GLY A 532 21.30 -20.75 -34.18
CA GLY A 532 21.30 -21.50 -35.43
C GLY A 532 21.75 -20.68 -36.64
N VAL A 533 22.82 -19.89 -36.51
CA VAL A 533 23.40 -19.12 -37.63
C VAL A 533 23.82 -19.98 -38.84
N SER A 534 24.04 -21.28 -38.65
CA SER A 534 24.33 -22.27 -39.69
C SER A 534 23.09 -22.79 -40.43
N LEU A 535 21.88 -22.51 -39.94
CA LEU A 535 20.63 -23.05 -40.48
C LEU A 535 20.27 -22.48 -41.87
N THR A 536 19.46 -23.23 -42.62
CA THR A 536 18.88 -22.74 -43.89
C THR A 536 17.93 -21.56 -43.65
N LYS A 537 17.66 -20.75 -44.68
CA LYS A 537 16.76 -19.58 -44.58
C LYS A 537 15.38 -19.94 -44.00
N THR A 538 14.79 -21.06 -44.41
CA THR A 538 13.50 -21.54 -43.90
C THR A 538 13.56 -21.90 -42.42
N GLN A 539 14.61 -22.61 -42.00
CA GLN A 539 14.85 -22.98 -40.60
C GLN A 539 15.10 -21.75 -39.73
N LYS A 540 15.78 -20.71 -40.23
CA LYS A 540 15.95 -19.44 -39.51
C LYS A 540 14.63 -18.71 -39.28
N CYS A 541 13.74 -18.67 -40.27
CA CYS A 541 12.40 -18.15 -40.09
C CYS A 541 11.62 -18.93 -39.03
N GLU A 542 11.75 -20.26 -39.01
CA GLU A 542 11.11 -21.12 -38.00
C GLU A 542 11.69 -20.92 -36.60
N TYR A 543 13.01 -20.74 -36.47
CA TYR A 543 13.66 -20.39 -35.21
C TYR A 543 13.12 -19.06 -34.65
N VAL A 544 13.10 -17.99 -35.46
CA VAL A 544 12.54 -16.68 -35.05
C VAL A 544 11.06 -16.80 -34.68
N ARG A 545 10.28 -17.60 -35.41
CA ARG A 545 8.87 -17.87 -35.09
C ARG A 545 8.74 -18.57 -33.72
N LEU A 546 9.51 -19.62 -33.47
CA LEU A 546 9.50 -20.35 -32.21
C LEU A 546 9.93 -19.47 -31.03
N SER A 547 10.97 -18.64 -31.18
CA SER A 547 11.40 -17.68 -30.13
C SER A 547 10.29 -16.68 -29.78
N LYS A 548 9.57 -16.18 -30.79
CA LYS A 548 8.42 -15.27 -30.59
C LYS A 548 7.25 -15.96 -29.87
N GLU A 549 6.93 -17.20 -30.24
CA GLU A 549 5.91 -17.98 -29.52
C GLU A 549 6.32 -18.25 -28.06
N ILE A 550 7.59 -18.61 -27.79
CA ILE A 550 8.13 -18.83 -26.44
C ILE A 550 7.95 -17.57 -25.57
N PHE A 551 8.29 -16.39 -26.10
CA PHE A 551 8.07 -15.12 -25.40
C PHE A 551 6.58 -14.86 -25.10
N MET A 552 5.71 -15.04 -26.11
CA MET A 552 4.28 -14.80 -25.97
C MET A 552 3.61 -15.77 -25.00
N VAL A 553 3.84 -17.08 -25.13
CA VAL A 553 3.25 -18.08 -24.24
C VAL A 553 3.85 -18.02 -22.84
N GLY A 554 5.14 -17.69 -22.70
CA GLY A 554 5.78 -17.46 -21.41
C GLY A 554 5.14 -16.30 -20.66
N SER A 555 4.99 -15.13 -21.31
CA SER A 555 4.28 -13.98 -20.75
C SER A 555 2.82 -14.32 -20.36
N GLN A 556 2.12 -15.07 -21.20
CA GLN A 556 0.76 -15.54 -20.94
C GLN A 556 0.64 -16.55 -19.79
N PHE A 557 1.65 -17.40 -19.58
CA PHE A 557 1.73 -18.34 -18.47
C PHE A 557 2.00 -17.61 -17.15
N ALA A 558 3.06 -16.78 -17.12
CA ALA A 558 3.43 -15.99 -15.93
C ALA A 558 2.27 -15.11 -15.44
N HIS A 559 1.64 -14.34 -16.32
CA HIS A 559 0.47 -13.54 -15.96
C HIS A 559 -0.67 -14.40 -15.39
N GLY A 560 -0.91 -15.58 -15.97
CA GLY A 560 -1.96 -16.50 -15.51
C GLY A 560 -1.66 -17.18 -14.17
N ALA A 561 -0.38 -17.41 -13.86
CA ALA A 561 0.10 -17.93 -12.59
C ALA A 561 -0.14 -16.97 -11.41
N GLU A 562 -0.20 -15.66 -11.67
CA GLU A 562 -0.45 -14.59 -10.70
C GLU A 562 -1.96 -14.30 -10.48
N LEU A 563 -2.85 -14.76 -11.37
CA LEU A 563 -4.29 -14.46 -11.27
C LEU A 563 -4.94 -15.12 -10.04
N PRO A 564 -5.72 -14.37 -9.23
CA PRO A 564 -6.39 -14.93 -8.05
C PRO A 564 -7.50 -15.92 -8.43
N VAL A 565 -7.73 -16.94 -7.60
CA VAL A 565 -8.82 -17.89 -7.80
C VAL A 565 -10.15 -17.30 -7.32
N THR A 566 -11.15 -17.26 -8.19
CA THR A 566 -12.51 -16.87 -7.83
C THR A 566 -13.23 -18.06 -7.19
N VAL A 567 -13.56 -17.91 -5.91
CA VAL A 567 -14.28 -18.91 -5.10
C VAL A 567 -15.79 -18.75 -5.30
N ALA A 568 -16.59 -19.83 -5.25
CA ALA A 568 -18.06 -19.73 -5.32
C ALA A 568 -18.68 -19.19 -3.99
N PRO A 569 -19.87 -18.55 -4.01
CA PRO A 569 -20.42 -17.88 -2.82
C PRO A 569 -20.66 -18.83 -1.64
N PHE A 570 -21.04 -20.07 -1.94
CA PHE A 570 -21.21 -21.16 -0.99
C PHE A 570 -19.90 -21.47 -0.24
N TYR A 571 -18.82 -21.79 -0.95
CA TYR A 571 -17.54 -22.12 -0.35
C TYR A 571 -16.89 -20.95 0.40
N SER A 572 -17.03 -19.72 -0.12
CA SER A 572 -16.58 -18.50 0.56
C SER A 572 -17.22 -18.34 1.95
N LYS A 573 -18.51 -18.67 2.09
CA LYS A 573 -19.20 -18.69 3.39
C LYS A 573 -18.82 -19.91 4.25
N MET A 574 -18.77 -21.10 3.66
CA MET A 574 -18.46 -22.37 4.34
C MET A 574 -17.07 -22.34 5.00
N TYR A 575 -16.05 -21.91 4.27
CA TYR A 575 -14.66 -21.85 4.71
C TYR A 575 -14.24 -20.47 5.25
N ARG A 576 -15.17 -19.51 5.32
CA ARG A 576 -14.96 -18.12 5.78
C ARG A 576 -13.83 -17.39 5.05
N VAL A 577 -13.66 -17.65 3.76
CA VAL A 577 -12.63 -17.04 2.91
C VAL A 577 -13.19 -15.96 1.99
N LYS A 578 -12.29 -15.09 1.48
CA LYS A 578 -12.63 -14.06 0.51
C LYS A 578 -13.11 -14.67 -0.83
N ARG A 579 -13.88 -13.88 -1.59
CA ARG A 579 -14.35 -14.23 -2.95
C ARG A 579 -13.21 -14.50 -3.94
N HIS A 580 -12.05 -13.87 -3.72
CA HIS A 580 -10.84 -14.03 -4.50
C HIS A 580 -9.69 -14.48 -3.59
N LEU A 581 -9.09 -15.63 -3.88
CA LEU A 581 -7.91 -16.15 -3.20
C LEU A 581 -6.66 -15.72 -3.99
N TYR A 582 -5.83 -14.90 -3.35
CA TYR A 582 -4.51 -14.50 -3.85
C TYR A 582 -3.39 -15.42 -3.33
N SER A 583 -3.71 -16.33 -2.42
CA SER A 583 -2.81 -17.32 -1.84
C SER A 583 -3.63 -18.50 -1.27
N PRO A 584 -3.02 -19.67 -1.04
CA PRO A 584 -3.71 -20.87 -0.53
C PRO A 584 -4.10 -20.81 0.96
N ASN A 585 -3.93 -19.67 1.65
CA ASN A 585 -4.22 -19.50 3.09
C ASN A 585 -3.60 -20.61 3.97
N THR A 586 -2.30 -20.84 3.80
CA THR A 586 -1.55 -21.92 4.47
C THR A 586 -1.59 -21.89 5.99
N LEU A 587 -1.86 -20.74 6.62
CA LEU A 587 -1.82 -20.57 8.08
C LEU A 587 -3.19 -20.68 8.77
N ALA A 588 -4.24 -21.11 8.07
CA ALA A 588 -5.56 -21.27 8.69
C ALA A 588 -5.52 -22.35 9.79
N VAL A 589 -6.02 -22.04 11.00
CA VAL A 589 -6.02 -22.99 12.13
C VAL A 589 -6.84 -24.25 11.82
N ASN A 590 -7.98 -24.10 11.13
CA ASN A 590 -8.83 -25.24 10.74
C ASN A 590 -8.22 -25.99 9.54
N ARG A 591 -7.85 -27.26 9.76
CA ARG A 591 -7.19 -28.11 8.75
C ARG A 591 -8.00 -28.32 7.47
N SER A 592 -9.30 -28.58 7.57
CA SER A 592 -10.18 -28.69 6.40
C SER A 592 -10.22 -27.40 5.57
N THR A 593 -10.10 -26.24 6.22
CA THR A 593 -9.99 -24.94 5.55
C THR A 593 -8.64 -24.80 4.85
N ARG A 594 -7.50 -25.19 5.46
CA ARG A 594 -6.19 -25.20 4.78
C ARG A 594 -6.21 -26.10 3.55
N GLN A 595 -6.59 -27.37 3.73
CA GLN A 595 -6.64 -28.38 2.67
C GLN A 595 -7.51 -27.91 1.51
N TRP A 596 -8.71 -27.42 1.79
CA TRP A 596 -9.61 -26.90 0.76
C TRP A 596 -9.06 -25.65 0.07
N CYS A 597 -8.47 -24.69 0.80
CA CYS A 597 -7.88 -23.49 0.20
C CYS A 597 -6.67 -23.82 -0.67
N TYR A 598 -5.82 -24.75 -0.23
CA TYR A 598 -4.67 -25.24 -0.98
C TYR A 598 -5.10 -25.94 -2.27
N ALA A 599 -5.99 -26.93 -2.17
CA ALA A 599 -6.51 -27.68 -3.31
C ALA A 599 -7.30 -26.79 -4.30
N THR A 600 -7.96 -25.74 -3.81
CA THR A 600 -8.68 -24.77 -4.65
C THR A 600 -7.72 -23.77 -5.32
N TYR A 601 -6.70 -23.28 -4.61
CA TYR A 601 -5.77 -22.30 -5.15
C TYR A 601 -4.83 -22.91 -6.20
N TYR A 602 -4.35 -24.13 -5.93
CA TYR A 602 -3.53 -24.94 -6.82
C TYR A 602 -4.33 -26.00 -7.58
N SER A 603 -5.64 -25.80 -7.79
CA SER A 603 -6.45 -26.73 -8.59
C SER A 603 -5.89 -26.87 -10.01
N TYR A 604 -5.81 -28.09 -10.55
CA TYR A 604 -5.47 -28.30 -11.96
C TYR A 604 -6.28 -27.37 -12.88
N ASN A 605 -5.55 -26.65 -13.74
CA ASN A 605 -6.10 -25.65 -14.64
C ASN A 605 -5.69 -25.99 -16.07
N GLU A 606 -6.67 -26.40 -16.88
CA GLU A 606 -6.49 -26.86 -18.25
C GLU A 606 -5.90 -25.79 -19.19
N GLU A 607 -6.19 -24.52 -18.97
CA GLU A 607 -5.61 -23.43 -19.77
C GLU A 607 -4.15 -23.13 -19.39
N GLN A 608 -3.76 -23.37 -18.13
CA GLN A 608 -2.35 -23.33 -17.73
C GLN A 608 -1.57 -24.55 -18.21
N GLU A 609 -2.14 -25.76 -18.18
CA GLU A 609 -1.47 -26.94 -18.76
C GLU A 609 -1.23 -26.73 -20.27
N LYS A 610 -2.23 -26.24 -21.02
CA LYS A 610 -2.05 -25.91 -22.44
C LYS A 610 -0.91 -24.92 -22.66
N ARG A 611 -0.82 -23.86 -21.85
CA ARG A 611 0.26 -22.85 -21.94
C ARG A 611 1.63 -23.45 -21.61
N LEU A 612 1.74 -24.19 -20.51
CA LEU A 612 2.99 -24.81 -20.07
C LEU A 612 3.47 -25.87 -21.07
N ARG A 613 2.59 -26.77 -21.50
CA ARG A 613 2.88 -27.78 -22.54
C ARG A 613 3.29 -27.12 -23.85
N HIS A 614 2.67 -25.99 -24.25
CA HIS A 614 3.06 -25.26 -25.44
C HIS A 614 4.42 -24.57 -25.30
N LEU A 615 4.72 -23.96 -24.14
CA LEU A 615 6.03 -23.40 -23.81
C LEU A 615 7.14 -24.46 -23.91
N ILE A 616 6.95 -25.61 -23.26
CA ILE A 616 7.87 -26.75 -23.29
C ILE A 616 8.04 -27.27 -24.72
N THR A 617 6.94 -27.40 -25.47
CA THR A 617 6.95 -27.84 -26.88
C THR A 617 7.78 -26.90 -27.75
N CYS A 618 7.52 -25.60 -27.73
CA CYS A 618 8.26 -24.63 -28.54
C CYS A 618 9.74 -24.59 -28.16
N ARG A 619 10.06 -24.67 -26.86
CA ARG A 619 11.44 -24.78 -26.36
C ARG A 619 12.14 -26.05 -26.83
N HIS A 620 11.47 -27.20 -26.79
CA HIS A 620 12.03 -28.47 -27.27
C HIS A 620 12.28 -28.44 -28.78
N LEU A 621 11.30 -27.98 -29.57
CA LEU A 621 11.42 -27.86 -31.02
C LEU A 621 12.53 -26.88 -31.41
N LEU A 622 12.66 -25.74 -30.72
CA LEU A 622 13.74 -24.78 -30.93
C LEU A 622 15.10 -25.42 -30.65
N ALA A 623 15.26 -26.11 -29.51
CA ALA A 623 16.50 -26.78 -29.16
C ALA A 623 16.92 -27.83 -30.22
N ARG A 624 15.96 -28.68 -30.63
CA ARG A 624 16.14 -29.69 -31.70
C ARG A 624 16.52 -29.06 -33.04
N LEU A 625 15.86 -27.96 -33.41
CA LEU A 625 16.16 -27.20 -34.63
C LEU A 625 17.61 -26.68 -34.64
N THR A 626 18.12 -26.26 -33.49
CA THR A 626 19.51 -25.80 -33.29
C THR A 626 20.52 -26.92 -33.00
N GLY A 627 20.12 -28.19 -33.04
CA GLY A 627 21.01 -29.34 -32.89
C GLY A 627 21.20 -29.89 -31.48
N TYR A 628 20.51 -29.35 -30.47
CA TYR A 628 20.58 -29.82 -29.08
C TYR A 628 19.58 -30.96 -28.81
N GLN A 629 19.87 -31.83 -27.84
CA GLN A 629 18.99 -32.94 -27.44
C GLN A 629 17.70 -32.47 -26.75
N SER A 630 17.78 -31.41 -25.94
CA SER A 630 16.61 -30.78 -25.33
C SER A 630 16.90 -29.31 -24.99
N TYR A 631 15.88 -28.59 -24.55
CA TYR A 631 16.06 -27.22 -24.07
C TYR A 631 16.96 -27.17 -22.83
N ALA A 632 16.88 -28.15 -21.93
CA ALA A 632 17.79 -28.27 -20.79
C ALA A 632 19.26 -28.44 -21.21
N HIS A 633 19.55 -29.22 -22.26
CA HIS A 633 20.92 -29.37 -22.77
C HIS A 633 21.47 -28.07 -23.37
N ARG A 634 20.62 -27.28 -24.07
CA ARG A 634 20.98 -25.94 -24.56
C ARG A 634 21.19 -24.97 -23.41
N ALA A 635 20.31 -25.00 -22.40
CA ALA A 635 20.30 -24.05 -21.29
C ALA A 635 21.54 -24.13 -20.39
N GLN A 636 22.20 -25.29 -20.28
CA GLN A 636 23.39 -25.44 -19.42
C GLN A 636 24.68 -24.86 -20.01
N HIS A 637 24.67 -24.41 -21.27
CA HIS A 637 25.86 -23.81 -21.86
C HIS A 637 26.31 -22.58 -21.05
N ASN A 638 27.61 -22.49 -20.76
CA ASN A 638 28.24 -21.52 -19.86
C ASN A 638 27.76 -21.48 -18.39
N SER A 639 26.91 -22.42 -17.93
CA SER A 639 26.57 -22.57 -16.50
C SER A 639 27.76 -23.12 -15.69
N LEU A 640 27.69 -23.03 -14.35
CA LEU A 640 28.71 -23.57 -13.46
C LEU A 640 28.81 -25.09 -13.55
N LEU A 641 27.68 -25.79 -13.65
CA LEU A 641 27.63 -27.25 -13.77
C LEU A 641 27.84 -27.72 -15.22
N GLY A 642 27.63 -26.86 -16.21
CA GLY A 642 28.05 -27.03 -17.61
C GLY A 642 27.25 -28.04 -18.46
N SER A 643 26.55 -29.00 -17.85
CA SER A 643 25.74 -29.99 -18.58
C SER A 643 24.45 -30.38 -17.84
N TYR A 644 23.50 -30.94 -18.59
CA TYR A 644 22.22 -31.44 -18.05
C TYR A 644 22.45 -32.59 -17.05
N GLU A 645 23.40 -33.48 -17.35
CA GLU A 645 23.79 -34.60 -16.50
C GLU A 645 24.38 -34.11 -15.17
N ASN A 646 25.30 -33.15 -15.19
CA ASN A 646 25.87 -32.59 -13.95
C ASN A 646 24.81 -31.87 -13.10
N ALA A 647 23.87 -31.17 -13.72
CA ALA A 647 22.75 -30.53 -13.01
C ALA A 647 21.77 -31.56 -12.41
N HIS A 648 21.45 -32.61 -13.15
CA HIS A 648 20.64 -33.73 -12.67
C HIS A 648 21.32 -34.45 -11.50
N ASP A 649 22.59 -34.84 -11.67
CA ASP A 649 23.35 -35.57 -10.65
C ASP A 649 23.57 -34.74 -9.38
N PHE A 650 23.76 -33.43 -9.50
CA PHE A 650 23.76 -32.51 -8.35
C PHE A 650 22.43 -32.54 -7.59
N LEU A 651 21.29 -32.45 -8.27
CA LEU A 651 19.98 -32.50 -7.63
C LEU A 651 19.71 -33.85 -6.95
N ILE A 652 20.07 -34.95 -7.60
CA ILE A 652 19.97 -36.30 -7.03
C ILE A 652 20.87 -36.45 -5.80
N GLU A 653 22.09 -35.88 -5.81
CA GLU A 653 23.01 -35.94 -4.68
C GLU A 653 22.55 -35.08 -3.51
N VAL A 654 21.97 -33.90 -3.76
CA VAL A 654 21.31 -33.06 -2.74
C VAL A 654 20.14 -33.79 -2.10
N ILE A 655 19.27 -34.42 -2.90
CA ILE A 655 18.13 -35.21 -2.40
C ILE A 655 18.63 -36.32 -1.47
N LYS A 656 19.56 -37.17 -1.94
CA LYS A 656 20.15 -38.25 -1.12
C LYS A 656 20.80 -37.74 0.16
N SER A 657 21.54 -36.63 0.07
CA SER A 657 22.29 -36.06 1.19
C SER A 657 21.40 -35.49 2.29
N CYS A 658 20.28 -34.88 1.93
CA CYS A 658 19.37 -34.22 2.88
C CYS A 658 18.21 -35.12 3.34
N GLN A 659 17.95 -36.24 2.66
CA GLN A 659 16.81 -37.13 2.93
C GLN A 659 16.65 -37.51 4.42
N SER A 660 17.73 -37.97 5.06
CA SER A 660 17.66 -38.46 6.45
C SER A 660 17.37 -37.35 7.47
N ALA A 661 17.84 -36.12 7.22
CA ALA A 661 17.55 -34.97 8.08
C ALA A 661 16.11 -34.48 7.86
N ALA A 662 15.65 -34.42 6.60
CA ALA A 662 14.26 -34.07 6.27
C ALA A 662 13.25 -35.09 6.80
N GLU A 663 13.60 -36.39 6.87
CA GLU A 663 12.76 -37.42 7.49
C GLU A 663 12.63 -37.26 9.01
N GLN A 664 13.70 -36.82 9.70
CA GLN A 664 13.65 -36.46 11.12
C GLN A 664 12.79 -35.22 11.34
N GLU A 665 12.96 -34.20 10.50
CA GLU A 665 12.13 -32.99 10.49
C GLU A 665 10.64 -33.31 10.25
N LEU A 666 10.32 -34.20 9.31
CA LEU A 666 8.94 -34.68 9.08
C LEU A 666 8.38 -35.46 10.27
N ALA A 667 9.19 -36.25 10.97
CA ALA A 667 8.75 -36.93 12.19
C ALA A 667 8.34 -35.92 13.28
N VAL A 668 9.12 -34.85 13.47
CA VAL A 668 8.75 -33.74 14.36
C VAL A 668 7.43 -33.10 13.94
N LEU A 669 7.22 -32.83 12.65
CA LEU A 669 5.94 -32.27 12.17
C LEU A 669 4.76 -33.25 12.34
N ALA A 670 4.99 -34.57 12.23
CA ALA A 670 3.97 -35.59 12.48
C ALA A 670 3.56 -35.64 13.96
N ASP A 671 4.51 -35.48 14.88
CA ASP A 671 4.23 -35.38 16.32
C ASP A 671 3.48 -34.08 16.66
N VAL A 672 3.86 -32.95 16.07
CA VAL A 672 3.11 -31.67 16.21
C VAL A 672 1.69 -31.81 15.66
N LEU A 673 1.49 -32.48 14.51
CA LEU A 673 0.17 -32.77 13.97
C LEU A 673 -0.67 -33.62 14.95
N ALA A 674 -0.07 -34.66 15.54
CA ALA A 674 -0.74 -35.54 16.50
C ALA A 674 -1.10 -34.86 17.84
N GLN A 675 -0.50 -33.71 18.16
CA GLN A 675 -0.87 -32.90 19.33
C GLN A 675 -2.07 -31.98 19.06
N VAL A 676 -2.27 -31.53 17.82
CA VAL A 676 -3.36 -30.59 17.47
C VAL A 676 -4.59 -31.26 16.83
N GLU A 677 -4.43 -32.41 16.17
CA GLU A 677 -5.54 -33.15 15.57
C GLU A 677 -5.99 -34.32 16.47
N SER A 678 -7.30 -34.41 16.68
CA SER A 678 -7.93 -35.48 17.50
C SER A 678 -7.76 -36.91 16.96
N LYS A 679 -7.23 -37.06 15.74
CA LYS A 679 -6.99 -38.34 15.06
C LYS A 679 -5.58 -38.34 14.49
N ARG A 680 -4.89 -39.46 14.61
CA ARG A 680 -3.65 -39.71 13.84
C ARG A 680 -4.00 -39.84 12.36
N GLU A 681 -3.59 -38.85 11.59
CA GLU A 681 -3.70 -38.82 10.14
C GLU A 681 -2.31 -38.61 9.51
N HIS A 682 -2.18 -38.92 8.22
CA HIS A 682 -0.94 -38.66 7.50
C HIS A 682 -0.74 -37.15 7.29
N LEU A 683 0.53 -36.72 7.23
CA LEU A 683 0.91 -35.38 6.80
C LEU A 683 0.48 -35.14 5.35
N CYS A 684 -0.11 -33.98 5.07
CA CYS A 684 -0.40 -33.51 3.71
C CYS A 684 0.51 -32.34 3.34
N GLU A 685 0.74 -32.10 2.04
CA GLU A 685 1.49 -30.92 1.56
C GLU A 685 0.91 -29.60 2.10
N SER A 686 -0.41 -29.55 2.27
CA SER A 686 -1.19 -28.42 2.80
C SER A 686 -1.04 -28.16 4.31
N ASP A 687 -0.43 -29.10 5.05
CA ASP A 687 -0.17 -28.95 6.49
C ASP A 687 1.22 -28.40 6.81
N LEU A 688 2.22 -28.65 5.95
CA LEU A 688 3.64 -28.42 6.24
C LEU A 688 3.91 -26.99 6.76
N THR A 689 3.47 -25.97 6.02
CA THR A 689 3.70 -24.55 6.40
C THR A 689 3.06 -24.19 7.75
N TYR A 690 1.87 -24.71 8.04
CA TYR A 690 1.18 -24.47 9.32
C TYR A 690 1.90 -25.14 10.49
N LEU A 691 2.32 -26.39 10.30
CA LEU A 691 3.01 -27.15 11.35
C LEU A 691 4.42 -26.59 11.61
N CYS A 692 5.16 -26.18 10.58
CA CYS A 692 6.43 -25.48 10.74
C CYS A 692 6.24 -24.15 11.50
N MET A 693 5.20 -23.36 11.18
CA MET A 693 4.87 -22.14 11.90
C MET A 693 4.54 -22.43 13.38
N LEU A 694 3.66 -23.40 13.65
CA LEU A 694 3.26 -23.76 15.01
C LEU A 694 4.44 -24.27 15.84
N TYR A 695 5.31 -25.10 15.27
CA TYR A 695 6.55 -25.52 15.92
C TYR A 695 7.45 -24.31 16.23
N ARG A 696 7.67 -23.41 15.24
CA ARG A 696 8.50 -22.20 15.42
C ARG A 696 7.92 -21.30 16.53
N GLU A 697 6.60 -21.10 16.59
CA GLU A 697 5.94 -20.33 17.66
C GLU A 697 6.04 -21.00 19.04
N ASN A 698 5.93 -22.33 19.13
CA ASN A 698 6.06 -23.06 20.38
C ASN A 698 7.51 -23.11 20.90
N ALA A 699 8.49 -23.29 20.00
CA ALA A 699 9.90 -23.45 20.35
C ALA A 699 10.63 -22.12 20.59
N PHE A 700 10.25 -21.04 19.88
CA PHE A 700 10.94 -19.74 19.91
C PHE A 700 10.05 -18.57 20.32
N GLY A 701 8.76 -18.78 20.53
CA GLY A 701 7.79 -17.72 20.85
C GLY A 701 7.34 -16.90 19.63
N GLN A 702 6.48 -15.91 19.87
CA GLN A 702 5.96 -15.03 18.82
C GLN A 702 6.96 -13.94 18.43
N LEU A 703 7.86 -14.25 17.49
CA LEU A 703 8.92 -13.34 17.02
C LEU A 703 8.42 -12.13 16.21
N GLN A 704 7.13 -12.05 15.87
CA GLN A 704 6.56 -10.92 15.10
C GLN A 704 6.81 -9.55 15.74
N HIS A 705 6.88 -9.50 17.07
CA HIS A 705 7.13 -8.27 17.82
C HIS A 705 8.54 -7.68 17.57
N LEU A 706 9.48 -8.46 17.03
CA LEU A 706 10.83 -8.02 16.65
C LEU A 706 10.85 -7.13 15.41
N SER A 707 9.76 -7.06 14.64
CA SER A 707 9.59 -6.13 13.50
C SER A 707 9.89 -4.66 13.87
N ARG A 708 9.74 -4.29 15.14
CA ARG A 708 10.11 -2.97 15.70
C ARG A 708 11.59 -2.58 15.55
N TYR A 709 12.49 -3.55 15.33
CA TYR A 709 13.92 -3.32 15.10
C TYR A 709 14.26 -3.17 13.60
N PHE A 710 13.32 -3.50 12.72
CA PHE A 710 13.51 -3.62 11.26
C PHE A 710 12.77 -2.50 10.51
N SER A 711 12.97 -1.24 10.91
CA SER A 711 12.52 -0.11 10.09
C SER A 711 13.30 -0.06 8.78
N PHE A 712 12.65 0.32 7.68
CA PHE A 712 13.27 0.39 6.36
C PHE A 712 14.53 1.28 6.36
N ASN A 713 14.47 2.43 7.06
CA ASN A 713 15.61 3.32 7.23
C ASN A 713 16.80 2.67 7.98
N ASN A 714 16.54 1.86 9.02
CA ASN A 714 17.60 1.18 9.77
C ASN A 714 18.21 0.05 8.93
N LEU A 715 17.40 -0.70 8.17
CA LEU A 715 17.88 -1.72 7.24
C LEU A 715 18.75 -1.12 6.13
N LEU A 716 18.31 -0.02 5.49
CA LEU A 716 19.07 0.65 4.44
C LEU A 716 20.41 1.19 4.95
N ARG A 717 20.43 1.82 6.14
CA ARG A 717 21.67 2.28 6.80
C ARG A 717 22.56 1.12 7.25
N GLY A 718 21.97 0.00 7.67
CA GLY A 718 22.69 -1.21 8.04
C GLY A 718 23.39 -1.84 6.83
N PHE A 719 22.70 -1.90 5.69
CA PHE A 719 23.30 -2.34 4.43
C PHE A 719 24.38 -1.37 3.94
N GLU A 720 24.16 -0.05 4.03
CA GLU A 720 25.18 0.96 3.77
C GLU A 720 26.44 0.71 4.61
N LEU A 721 26.29 0.53 5.93
CA LEU A 721 27.40 0.24 6.84
C LEU A 721 28.20 -1.00 6.43
N ILE A 722 27.54 -2.10 6.02
CA ILE A 722 28.21 -3.30 5.52
C ILE A 722 29.02 -2.98 4.26
N THR A 723 28.41 -2.27 3.29
CA THR A 723 29.09 -1.91 2.04
C THR A 723 30.21 -0.87 2.20
N GLU A 724 30.14 0.05 3.18
CA GLU A 724 31.24 0.96 3.53
C GLU A 724 32.42 0.19 4.13
N ARG A 725 32.13 -0.79 5.01
CA ARG A 725 33.12 -1.64 5.68
C ARG A 725 33.82 -2.60 4.72
N LEU A 726 33.08 -3.23 3.81
CA LEU A 726 33.62 -4.20 2.86
C LEU A 726 34.25 -3.54 1.62
N TYR A 727 33.60 -2.52 1.04
CA TYR A 727 33.87 -2.06 -0.34
C TYR A 727 34.18 -0.56 -0.47
N ASN A 728 34.17 0.21 0.63
CA ASN A 728 34.17 1.69 0.61
C ASN A 728 33.00 2.29 -0.20
N VAL A 729 31.84 1.63 -0.20
CA VAL A 729 30.63 2.15 -0.84
C VAL A 729 29.75 2.89 0.17
N SER A 730 29.15 4.00 -0.27
CA SER A 730 28.23 4.85 0.49
C SER A 730 27.07 5.32 -0.38
N PHE A 731 25.93 5.67 0.23
CA PHE A 731 24.67 5.94 -0.44
C PHE A 731 24.20 7.39 -0.26
N SER A 732 23.67 7.98 -1.32
CA SER A 732 22.95 9.26 -1.28
C SER A 732 21.48 9.02 -1.56
N VAL A 733 20.66 8.96 -0.48
CA VAL A 733 19.22 8.70 -0.55
C VAL A 733 18.46 9.97 -0.94
N MET A 734 17.59 9.87 -1.94
CA MET A 734 16.84 10.98 -2.54
C MET A 734 15.42 10.54 -2.94
N THR A 735 14.55 11.52 -3.19
CA THR A 735 13.29 11.30 -3.90
C THR A 735 13.53 11.49 -5.42
N PRO A 736 12.99 10.63 -6.30
CA PRO A 736 13.03 10.85 -7.75
C PRO A 736 12.40 12.19 -8.13
N VAL A 737 12.89 12.82 -9.21
CA VAL A 737 12.21 14.00 -9.79
C VAL A 737 11.06 13.59 -10.71
N ALA A 738 10.07 14.48 -10.89
CA ALA A 738 8.88 14.20 -11.70
C ALA A 738 9.25 13.72 -13.13
N GLY A 739 8.65 12.60 -13.54
CA GLY A 739 8.88 11.94 -14.82
C GLY A 739 10.12 11.02 -14.89
N GLU A 740 11.06 11.12 -13.94
CA GLU A 740 12.27 10.26 -13.89
C GLU A 740 11.93 8.79 -13.67
N ILE A 741 10.83 8.51 -12.96
CA ILE A 741 10.22 7.19 -12.81
C ILE A 741 8.70 7.37 -12.59
N TRP A 742 7.94 6.29 -12.66
CA TRP A 742 6.50 6.31 -12.41
C TRP A 742 6.16 6.81 -10.98
N PRO A 743 4.99 7.45 -10.78
CA PRO A 743 4.57 7.89 -9.46
C PRO A 743 4.26 6.71 -8.54
N GLY A 744 4.72 6.79 -7.29
CA GLY A 744 4.53 5.81 -6.22
C GLY A 744 5.46 6.05 -5.04
N ASN A 745 5.47 5.15 -4.05
CA ASN A 745 6.51 5.12 -3.01
C ASN A 745 7.82 4.56 -3.59
N VAL A 746 8.58 5.44 -4.25
CA VAL A 746 9.88 5.11 -4.86
C VAL A 746 11.00 5.91 -4.21
N ILE A 747 12.07 5.21 -3.85
CA ILE A 747 13.31 5.76 -3.29
C ILE A 747 14.36 5.75 -4.39
N LYS A 748 15.13 6.83 -4.51
CA LYS A 748 16.32 6.88 -5.36
C LYS A 748 17.56 6.85 -4.48
N ILE A 749 18.55 6.04 -4.85
CA ILE A 749 19.85 5.97 -4.19
C ILE A 749 20.91 6.15 -5.26
N ASP A 750 21.69 7.23 -5.14
CA ASP A 750 22.91 7.39 -5.92
C ASP A 750 24.08 6.80 -5.13
N VAL A 751 24.83 5.89 -5.75
CA VAL A 751 25.83 5.03 -5.10
C VAL A 751 27.23 5.58 -5.38
N PHE A 752 28.07 5.70 -4.36
CA PHE A 752 29.43 6.26 -4.46
C PHE A 752 30.46 5.31 -3.85
N GLN A 753 31.61 5.19 -4.51
CA GLN A 753 32.82 4.55 -3.99
C GLN A 753 33.81 5.61 -3.50
N ASP A 754 34.50 5.35 -2.40
CA ASP A 754 35.48 6.26 -1.78
C ASP A 754 34.92 7.69 -1.59
N LYS A 755 33.61 7.78 -1.30
CA LYS A 755 32.81 9.01 -1.06
C LYS A 755 32.77 10.03 -2.22
N SER A 756 33.38 9.74 -3.37
CA SER A 756 33.55 10.70 -4.47
C SER A 756 33.30 10.10 -5.86
N LYS A 757 33.62 8.82 -6.07
CA LYS A 757 33.47 8.15 -7.36
C LYS A 757 32.06 7.59 -7.50
N PHE A 758 31.21 8.29 -8.24
CA PHE A 758 29.86 7.81 -8.58
C PHE A 758 29.92 6.45 -9.30
N LEU A 759 29.14 5.48 -8.81
CA LEU A 759 29.05 4.12 -9.34
C LEU A 759 27.81 3.90 -10.21
N GLY A 760 26.64 4.41 -9.78
CA GLY A 760 25.36 4.15 -10.43
C GLY A 760 24.16 4.58 -9.58
N THR A 761 22.95 4.35 -10.10
CA THR A 761 21.69 4.67 -9.43
C THR A 761 20.86 3.41 -9.20
N ILE A 762 20.35 3.25 -7.99
CA ILE A 762 19.36 2.24 -7.60
C ILE A 762 18.03 2.97 -7.36
N TYR A 763 16.94 2.51 -7.97
CA TYR A 763 15.59 2.85 -7.55
C TYR A 763 15.02 1.70 -6.72
N ILE A 764 14.29 1.99 -5.65
CA ILE A 764 13.60 0.99 -4.83
C ILE A 764 12.12 1.37 -4.78
N ASP A 765 11.28 0.53 -5.39
CA ASP A 765 9.83 0.68 -5.40
C ASP A 765 9.22 -0.24 -4.36
N ILE A 766 8.78 0.35 -3.24
CA ILE A 766 8.27 -0.38 -2.08
C ILE A 766 6.74 -0.56 -2.10
N GLN A 767 6.06 -0.13 -3.17
CA GLN A 767 4.59 -0.07 -3.22
C GLN A 767 3.97 -1.28 -3.93
N ASP A 768 3.16 -2.05 -3.18
CA ASP A 768 2.23 -3.03 -3.71
C ASP A 768 1.07 -2.34 -4.48
N ARG A 769 0.81 -2.80 -5.70
CA ARG A 769 -0.24 -2.28 -6.60
C ARG A 769 -0.59 -3.29 -7.69
N GLN A 770 -1.83 -3.26 -8.17
CA GLN A 770 -2.33 -4.25 -9.15
C GLN A 770 -1.63 -4.23 -10.53
N THR A 771 -0.95 -3.14 -10.92
CA THR A 771 -0.22 -3.08 -12.21
C THR A 771 1.22 -3.57 -12.11
N LYS A 772 1.72 -3.80 -10.91
CA LYS A 772 3.01 -4.40 -10.61
C LYS A 772 2.82 -5.92 -10.66
N THR A 773 3.23 -6.56 -11.73
CA THR A 773 3.05 -8.02 -11.92
C THR A 773 4.14 -8.81 -11.23
N SER A 774 5.38 -8.36 -11.35
CA SER A 774 6.51 -8.99 -10.65
C SER A 774 6.40 -8.83 -9.14
N GLY A 775 6.69 -9.92 -8.43
CA GLY A 775 6.93 -9.89 -6.98
C GLY A 775 8.23 -9.16 -6.64
N ASP A 776 8.84 -9.52 -5.51
CA ASP A 776 10.12 -8.91 -5.14
C ASP A 776 11.23 -9.43 -6.08
N CYS A 777 12.00 -8.52 -6.70
CA CYS A 777 13.03 -8.83 -7.70
C CYS A 777 13.88 -7.61 -8.10
N HIS A 778 15.04 -7.89 -8.73
CA HIS A 778 15.96 -6.90 -9.29
C HIS A 778 15.84 -6.79 -10.83
N PHE A 779 15.51 -5.60 -11.33
CA PHE A 779 15.63 -5.26 -12.76
C PHE A 779 16.90 -4.44 -13.03
N THR A 780 17.69 -4.87 -14.00
CA THR A 780 18.62 -3.96 -14.67
C THR A 780 17.84 -3.12 -15.68
N VAL A 781 18.08 -1.82 -15.72
CA VAL A 781 17.52 -0.90 -16.75
C VAL A 781 18.60 -0.47 -17.74
N ARG A 782 19.85 -0.35 -17.27
CA ARG A 782 21.04 -0.08 -18.08
C ARG A 782 22.26 -0.61 -17.34
N CYS A 783 23.13 -1.39 -17.98
CA CYS A 783 24.40 -1.80 -17.35
C CYS A 783 25.48 -0.73 -17.53
N SER A 784 26.62 -0.93 -16.87
CA SER A 784 27.83 -0.15 -17.13
C SER A 784 28.54 -0.60 -18.40
N LYS A 785 29.18 0.34 -19.09
CA LYS A 785 30.10 0.10 -20.21
C LYS A 785 31.19 1.17 -20.16
N GLN A 786 32.42 0.87 -20.59
CA GLN A 786 33.44 1.90 -20.80
C GLN A 786 33.19 2.65 -22.12
N LEU A 787 33.20 3.98 -22.05
CA LEU A 787 32.97 4.87 -23.19
C LEU A 787 34.29 5.28 -23.85
N ASP A 788 34.20 5.85 -25.05
CA ASP A 788 35.34 6.19 -25.91
C ASP A 788 36.27 7.26 -25.31
N ASP A 789 35.76 8.07 -24.38
CA ASP A 789 36.52 9.06 -23.59
C ASP A 789 37.19 8.46 -22.34
N GLY A 790 37.08 7.14 -22.14
CA GLY A 790 37.54 6.41 -20.97
C GLY A 790 36.63 6.52 -19.74
N SER A 791 35.54 7.29 -19.81
CA SER A 791 34.52 7.32 -18.76
C SER A 791 33.63 6.06 -18.81
N TYR A 792 32.58 6.02 -17.99
CA TYR A 792 31.66 4.88 -17.95
C TYR A 792 30.21 5.32 -18.10
N GLN A 793 29.46 4.56 -18.90
CA GLN A 793 28.00 4.55 -18.84
C GLN A 793 27.56 4.21 -17.42
N THR A 794 26.67 5.03 -16.88
CA THR A 794 26.14 4.87 -15.50
C THR A 794 25.13 3.72 -15.47
N PRO A 795 25.35 2.65 -14.67
CA PRO A 795 24.36 1.61 -14.48
C PRO A 795 23.13 2.15 -13.73
N ILE A 796 21.95 1.68 -14.14
CA ILE A 796 20.66 1.95 -13.49
C ILE A 796 19.97 0.61 -13.21
N VAL A 797 19.53 0.42 -11.98
CA VAL A 797 18.74 -0.75 -11.55
C VAL A 797 17.49 -0.32 -10.78
N VAL A 798 16.48 -1.18 -10.77
CA VAL A 798 15.22 -1.00 -10.05
C VAL A 798 14.96 -2.25 -9.22
N LEU A 799 14.86 -2.08 -7.90
CA LEU A 799 14.40 -3.11 -6.98
C LEU A 799 12.89 -2.99 -6.81
N SER A 800 12.20 -4.09 -7.08
CA SER A 800 10.80 -4.32 -6.79
C SER A 800 10.69 -4.88 -5.37
N LEU A 801 9.95 -4.22 -4.47
CA LEU A 801 9.65 -4.73 -3.13
C LEU A 801 8.18 -4.44 -2.77
N SER A 802 7.49 -5.39 -2.13
CA SER A 802 6.04 -5.32 -1.94
C SER A 802 5.68 -5.06 -0.48
N LEU A 803 6.07 -3.89 0.02
CA LEU A 803 6.11 -3.57 1.46
C LEU A 803 4.90 -2.73 1.93
N THR A 804 4.45 -1.75 1.15
CA THR A 804 3.37 -0.82 1.52
C THR A 804 2.18 -0.93 0.58
N LYS A 805 0.95 -0.76 1.09
CA LYS A 805 -0.29 -0.87 0.29
C LYS A 805 -0.80 0.46 -0.26
N GLY A 806 -0.03 1.52 -0.04
CA GLY A 806 -0.34 2.88 -0.47
C GLY A 806 0.85 3.81 -0.25
N LEU A 807 0.57 5.10 -0.35
CA LEU A 807 1.55 6.16 -0.12
C LEU A 807 1.74 6.39 1.39
N GLU A 808 2.65 5.62 1.98
CA GLU A 808 3.06 5.70 3.38
C GLU A 808 4.38 6.46 3.52
N ASN A 809 4.62 7.15 4.64
CA ASN A 809 5.96 7.71 4.89
C ASN A 809 6.95 6.56 5.18
N ILE A 810 8.07 6.53 4.46
CA ILE A 810 9.18 5.58 4.61
C ILE A 810 9.65 5.46 6.07
N ASP A 811 9.64 6.56 6.83
CA ASP A 811 10.02 6.55 8.25
C ASP A 811 9.13 5.64 9.13
N ASN A 812 7.93 5.30 8.66
CA ASN A 812 6.95 4.48 9.35
C ASN A 812 6.89 3.03 8.82
N VAL A 813 7.73 2.66 7.84
CA VAL A 813 7.72 1.33 7.23
C VAL A 813 8.60 0.38 8.04
N PHE A 814 7.97 -0.61 8.69
CA PHE A 814 8.63 -1.67 9.45
C PHE A 814 8.42 -3.01 8.76
N LEU A 815 9.50 -3.75 8.56
CA LEU A 815 9.50 -5.02 7.86
C LEU A 815 9.39 -6.17 8.86
N VAL A 816 8.66 -7.22 8.50
CA VAL A 816 8.80 -8.51 9.21
C VAL A 816 10.13 -9.16 8.80
N PRO A 817 10.76 -10.00 9.64
CA PRO A 817 12.13 -10.48 9.43
C PRO A 817 12.43 -11.07 8.03
N HIS A 818 11.51 -11.85 7.45
CA HIS A 818 11.71 -12.41 6.11
C HIS A 818 11.73 -11.36 4.99
N GLN A 819 11.01 -10.24 5.15
CA GLN A 819 11.07 -9.12 4.20
C GLN A 819 12.40 -8.36 4.35
N ALA A 820 12.95 -8.28 5.57
CA ALA A 820 14.23 -7.65 5.84
C ALA A 820 15.40 -8.47 5.27
N GLU A 821 15.34 -9.79 5.38
CA GLU A 821 16.26 -10.73 4.70
C GLU A 821 16.15 -10.62 3.17
N ASN A 822 14.93 -10.59 2.63
CA ASN A 822 14.71 -10.43 1.19
C ASN A 822 15.22 -9.08 0.66
N PHE A 823 15.09 -8.00 1.44
CA PHE A 823 15.70 -6.71 1.11
C PHE A 823 17.23 -6.81 0.98
N PHE A 824 17.90 -7.61 1.82
CA PHE A 824 19.34 -7.84 1.74
C PHE A 824 19.72 -8.67 0.49
N HIS A 825 18.92 -9.68 0.14
CA HIS A 825 19.05 -10.45 -1.10
C HIS A 825 19.03 -9.54 -2.34
N GLU A 826 17.97 -8.73 -2.49
CA GLU A 826 17.81 -7.81 -3.63
C GLU A 826 18.90 -6.74 -3.70
N MET A 827 19.30 -6.19 -2.56
CA MET A 827 20.42 -5.26 -2.49
C MET A 827 21.77 -5.93 -2.85
N GLY A 828 21.91 -7.24 -2.65
CA GLY A 828 23.06 -8.02 -3.13
C GLY A 828 23.19 -8.04 -4.66
N HIS A 829 22.08 -8.25 -5.39
CA HIS A 829 22.07 -8.11 -6.86
C HIS A 829 22.38 -6.67 -7.29
N ALA A 830 21.77 -5.67 -6.63
CA ALA A 830 22.04 -4.27 -6.93
C ALA A 830 23.54 -3.93 -6.74
N MET A 831 24.18 -4.43 -5.68
CA MET A 831 25.60 -4.25 -5.45
C MET A 831 26.48 -4.97 -6.49
N HIS A 832 26.09 -6.15 -6.97
CA HIS A 832 26.76 -6.79 -8.10
C HIS A 832 26.72 -5.87 -9.33
N SER A 833 25.55 -5.31 -9.66
CA SER A 833 25.36 -4.35 -10.75
C SER A 833 26.16 -3.04 -10.60
N MET A 834 26.39 -2.56 -9.36
CA MET A 834 27.21 -1.36 -9.11
C MET A 834 28.72 -1.61 -9.16
N LEU A 835 29.18 -2.79 -8.73
CA LEU A 835 30.60 -3.14 -8.63
C LEU A 835 31.18 -3.73 -9.94
N ALA A 836 30.38 -4.46 -10.71
CA ALA A 836 30.76 -5.13 -11.96
C ALA A 836 30.90 -4.17 -13.16
N ARG A 837 31.76 -3.14 -13.01
CA ARG A 837 32.03 -2.11 -14.01
C ARG A 837 33.05 -2.57 -15.06
N THR A 838 32.59 -3.42 -15.98
CA THR A 838 33.36 -3.99 -17.08
C THR A 838 33.56 -3.02 -18.26
N GLN A 839 34.51 -3.35 -19.13
CA GLN A 839 34.76 -2.65 -20.41
C GLN A 839 33.52 -2.72 -21.32
N TYR A 840 32.90 -3.90 -21.42
CA TYR A 840 31.75 -4.19 -22.28
C TYR A 840 30.44 -4.32 -21.50
N GLN A 841 29.36 -3.77 -22.06
CA GLN A 841 27.97 -3.93 -21.58
C GLN A 841 27.59 -5.40 -21.48
N HIS A 842 27.95 -6.21 -22.49
CA HIS A 842 27.48 -7.60 -22.64
C HIS A 842 27.89 -8.52 -21.48
N VAL A 843 28.93 -8.15 -20.72
CA VAL A 843 29.41 -8.87 -19.53
C VAL A 843 29.33 -8.05 -18.24
N ALA A 844 28.59 -6.94 -18.24
CA ALA A 844 28.46 -6.04 -17.09
C ALA A 844 27.39 -6.47 -16.09
N GLY A 845 27.57 -6.12 -14.81
CA GLY A 845 26.56 -6.42 -13.79
C GLY A 845 26.29 -7.92 -13.66
N THR A 846 25.01 -8.25 -13.56
CA THR A 846 24.49 -9.62 -13.50
C THR A 846 24.49 -10.35 -14.86
N ARG A 847 25.10 -9.81 -15.92
CA ARG A 847 25.27 -10.49 -17.22
C ARG A 847 26.40 -11.54 -17.17
N CYS A 848 26.18 -12.55 -16.34
CA CYS A 848 26.98 -13.76 -16.19
C CYS A 848 26.06 -15.00 -16.25
N SER A 849 26.56 -16.18 -15.89
CA SER A 849 25.68 -17.35 -15.72
C SER A 849 24.70 -17.14 -14.57
N THR A 850 23.50 -17.73 -14.66
CA THR A 850 22.40 -17.53 -13.71
C THR A 850 22.79 -17.92 -12.28
N ASP A 851 23.41 -19.09 -12.12
CA ASP A 851 23.99 -19.55 -10.86
C ASP A 851 25.04 -18.56 -10.26
N MET A 852 25.86 -17.91 -11.08
CA MET A 852 26.80 -16.88 -10.61
C MET A 852 26.12 -15.55 -10.23
N ALA A 853 25.00 -15.20 -10.89
CA ALA A 853 24.27 -13.97 -10.62
C ALA A 853 23.55 -13.97 -9.25
N GLU A 854 23.20 -15.17 -8.75
CA GLU A 854 22.51 -15.43 -7.49
C GLU A 854 23.45 -15.55 -6.26
N ILE A 855 24.75 -15.78 -6.46
CA ILE A 855 25.70 -15.92 -5.33
C ILE A 855 25.82 -14.65 -4.48
N PRO A 856 25.90 -13.43 -5.05
CA PRO A 856 26.04 -12.21 -4.25
C PRO A 856 24.80 -11.89 -3.41
N SER A 857 23.60 -12.24 -3.88
CA SER A 857 22.34 -12.06 -3.15
C SER A 857 22.22 -13.06 -2.01
N ASN A 858 22.43 -14.36 -2.29
CA ASN A 858 22.49 -15.41 -1.27
C ASN A 858 23.56 -15.13 -0.20
N LEU A 859 24.72 -14.56 -0.58
CA LEU A 859 25.75 -14.19 0.40
C LEU A 859 25.25 -13.11 1.36
N MET A 860 24.46 -12.13 0.90
CA MET A 860 23.92 -11.08 1.78
C MET A 860 22.88 -11.61 2.78
N GLU A 861 22.21 -12.74 2.50
CA GLU A 861 21.36 -13.43 3.48
C GLU A 861 22.18 -13.96 4.66
N TYR A 862 23.38 -14.50 4.43
CA TYR A 862 24.29 -14.91 5.52
C TYR A 862 24.79 -13.72 6.35
N PHE A 863 25.02 -12.56 5.71
CA PHE A 863 25.33 -11.32 6.43
C PHE A 863 24.15 -10.89 7.32
N PHE A 864 22.91 -10.94 6.81
CA PHE A 864 21.71 -10.63 7.60
C PHE A 864 21.52 -11.60 8.79
N ASN A 865 21.75 -12.89 8.56
CA ASN A 865 21.57 -13.96 9.55
C ASN A 865 22.79 -14.20 10.47
N ASN A 866 23.70 -13.24 10.60
CA ASN A 866 24.81 -13.28 11.57
C ASN A 866 24.50 -12.42 12.81
N ILE A 867 24.69 -12.94 14.03
CA ILE A 867 24.33 -12.24 15.28
C ILE A 867 24.99 -10.87 15.42
N ASP A 868 26.28 -10.74 15.12
CA ASP A 868 27.01 -9.47 15.31
C ASP A 868 26.57 -8.41 14.29
N ILE A 869 26.36 -8.81 13.03
CA ILE A 869 25.79 -7.92 12.00
C ILE A 869 24.35 -7.55 12.34
N LEU A 870 23.52 -8.54 12.70
CA LEU A 870 22.11 -8.34 13.01
C LEU A 870 21.94 -7.33 14.16
N ARG A 871 22.81 -7.37 15.18
CA ARG A 871 22.82 -6.40 16.28
C ARG A 871 23.28 -5.00 15.86
N GLU A 872 24.11 -4.87 14.83
CA GLU A 872 24.47 -3.56 14.29
C GLU A 872 23.39 -2.94 13.39
N ILE A 873 22.61 -3.75 12.66
CA ILE A 873 21.56 -3.25 11.76
C ILE A 873 20.18 -3.11 12.44
N ALA A 874 19.82 -4.04 13.32
CA ALA A 874 18.50 -4.14 13.93
C ALA A 874 18.46 -3.35 15.25
N LYS A 875 18.09 -2.07 15.15
CA LYS A 875 18.03 -1.12 16.26
C LYS A 875 16.62 -0.54 16.40
N ASP A 876 16.18 -0.34 17.62
CA ASP A 876 14.85 0.24 17.90
C ASP A 876 14.82 1.76 17.69
N ASN A 877 13.66 2.38 17.90
CA ASN A 877 13.45 3.83 17.78
C ASN A 877 14.28 4.66 18.79
N HIS A 878 14.92 4.03 19.78
CA HIS A 878 15.83 4.65 20.73
C HIS A 878 17.32 4.35 20.41
N GLY A 879 17.60 3.65 19.29
CA GLY A 879 18.93 3.25 18.88
C GLY A 879 19.49 2.03 19.62
N ARG A 880 18.68 1.34 20.43
CA ARG A 880 19.12 0.15 21.18
C ARG A 880 19.13 -1.06 20.23
N PRO A 881 20.22 -1.85 20.19
CA PRO A 881 20.27 -3.05 19.35
C PRO A 881 19.31 -4.13 19.88
N ILE A 882 18.91 -5.03 18.99
CA ILE A 882 18.29 -6.31 19.36
C ILE A 882 19.17 -7.06 20.38
N SER A 883 18.55 -7.80 21.31
CA SER A 883 19.26 -8.61 22.28
C SER A 883 19.97 -9.79 21.60
N VAL A 884 20.95 -10.39 22.28
CA VAL A 884 21.66 -11.57 21.73
C VAL A 884 20.69 -12.75 21.65
N GLU A 885 19.79 -12.84 22.62
CA GLU A 885 18.76 -13.85 22.78
C GLU A 885 17.70 -13.73 21.67
N ASP A 886 17.12 -12.53 21.46
CA ASP A 886 16.13 -12.29 20.38
C ASP A 886 16.76 -12.56 19.00
N ALA A 887 18.02 -12.14 18.79
CA ALA A 887 18.77 -12.38 17.55
C ALA A 887 19.02 -13.87 17.31
N ALA A 888 19.46 -14.61 18.33
CA ALA A 888 19.68 -16.05 18.25
C ALA A 888 18.36 -16.80 17.99
N SER A 889 17.28 -16.48 18.72
CA SER A 889 15.96 -17.07 18.49
C SER A 889 15.44 -16.80 17.07
N LEU A 890 15.69 -15.59 16.53
CA LEU A 890 15.32 -15.27 15.15
C LEU A 890 16.06 -16.13 14.13
N ILE A 891 17.39 -16.21 14.24
CA ILE A 891 18.25 -16.97 13.34
C ILE A 891 17.94 -18.48 13.45
N THR A 892 17.86 -19.05 14.66
CA THR A 892 17.52 -20.47 14.84
C THR A 892 16.09 -20.77 14.35
N SER A 893 15.12 -19.87 14.55
CA SER A 893 13.77 -20.05 13.99
C SER A 893 13.72 -19.99 12.46
N ARG A 894 14.56 -19.17 11.84
CA ARG A 894 14.68 -19.05 10.37
C ARG A 894 15.24 -20.33 9.75
N PHE A 895 16.19 -20.97 10.41
CA PHE A 895 16.85 -22.17 9.93
C PHE A 895 16.22 -23.50 10.41
N ALA A 896 15.25 -23.48 11.33
CA ALA A 896 14.47 -24.66 11.65
C ALA A 896 13.74 -25.18 10.39
N PHE A 897 13.78 -26.49 10.12
CA PHE A 897 13.23 -27.15 8.92
C PHE A 897 13.97 -26.85 7.59
N THR A 898 15.26 -26.52 7.65
CA THR A 898 16.09 -26.25 6.45
C THR A 898 16.19 -27.47 5.53
N SER A 899 16.23 -28.69 6.07
CA SER A 899 16.36 -29.91 5.24
C SER A 899 15.13 -30.13 4.36
N LEU A 900 13.94 -29.91 4.92
CA LEU A 900 12.67 -29.92 4.20
C LEU A 900 12.61 -28.82 3.13
N GLU A 901 13.00 -27.59 3.48
CA GLU A 901 13.06 -26.47 2.52
C GLU A 901 14.01 -26.79 1.35
N MET A 902 15.17 -27.41 1.62
CA MET A 902 16.13 -27.85 0.58
C MET A 902 15.57 -28.94 -0.33
N LEU A 903 14.94 -29.99 0.22
CA LEU A 903 14.31 -31.03 -0.60
C LEU A 903 13.16 -30.48 -1.45
N GLN A 904 12.38 -29.54 -0.93
CA GLN A 904 11.30 -28.89 -1.67
C GLN A 904 11.84 -28.09 -2.86
N GLN A 905 12.93 -27.32 -2.67
CA GLN A 905 13.61 -26.63 -3.77
C GLN A 905 14.24 -27.61 -4.78
N ALA A 906 14.76 -28.76 -4.32
CA ALA A 906 15.28 -29.79 -5.20
C ALA A 906 14.18 -30.44 -6.07
N VAL A 907 12.98 -30.67 -5.52
CA VAL A 907 11.80 -31.11 -6.30
C VAL A 907 11.43 -30.10 -7.38
N TYR A 908 11.39 -28.81 -7.06
CA TYR A 908 11.08 -27.75 -8.03
C TYR A 908 12.13 -27.66 -9.14
N SER A 909 13.40 -27.75 -8.76
CA SER A 909 14.54 -27.74 -9.69
C SER A 909 14.56 -28.96 -10.60
N LEU A 910 14.27 -30.15 -10.06
CA LEU A 910 14.27 -31.40 -10.83
C LEU A 910 13.06 -31.46 -11.77
N PHE A 911 11.89 -30.98 -11.34
CA PHE A 911 10.73 -30.84 -12.23
C PHE A 911 11.02 -29.90 -13.41
N ASP A 912 11.59 -28.72 -13.17
CA ASP A 912 11.96 -27.77 -14.22
C ASP A 912 12.99 -28.36 -15.20
N LEU A 913 14.03 -29.00 -14.67
CA LEU A 913 15.08 -29.63 -15.44
C LEU A 913 14.54 -30.78 -16.31
N GLU A 914 13.67 -31.64 -15.76
CA GLU A 914 13.07 -32.78 -16.47
C GLU A 914 12.01 -32.39 -17.49
N ALA A 915 11.14 -31.43 -17.16
CA ALA A 915 10.12 -30.94 -18.07
C ALA A 915 10.71 -30.33 -19.34
N HIS A 916 11.89 -29.71 -19.23
CA HIS A 916 12.70 -29.21 -20.36
C HIS A 916 13.78 -30.20 -20.84
N GLY A 917 13.92 -31.32 -20.14
CA GLY A 917 14.96 -32.35 -20.26
C GLY A 917 14.45 -33.61 -20.95
N GLY A 918 14.63 -34.77 -20.29
CA GLY A 918 14.25 -36.08 -20.81
C GLY A 918 12.75 -36.25 -21.07
N ASN A 919 11.89 -35.53 -20.34
CA ASN A 919 10.44 -35.68 -20.43
C ASN A 919 9.76 -34.73 -21.44
N ALA A 920 10.48 -33.77 -22.01
CA ALA A 920 9.93 -32.74 -22.91
C ALA A 920 9.18 -33.31 -24.13
N GLU A 921 9.70 -34.37 -24.76
CA GLU A 921 9.05 -35.05 -25.90
C GLU A 921 7.83 -35.89 -25.47
N GLY A 922 7.83 -36.39 -24.23
CA GLY A 922 6.67 -37.05 -23.63
C GLY A 922 5.52 -36.07 -23.44
N ILE A 923 5.82 -34.90 -22.89
CA ILE A 923 4.90 -33.78 -22.65
C ILE A 923 4.35 -33.21 -23.97
N MET A 924 5.23 -32.96 -24.95
CA MET A 924 4.84 -32.49 -26.29
C MET A 924 3.78 -33.39 -26.94
N ASN A 925 4.02 -34.72 -26.91
CA ASN A 925 3.18 -35.73 -27.56
C ASN A 925 2.00 -36.19 -26.67
N GLY A 926 1.81 -35.62 -25.46
CA GLY A 926 0.74 -36.00 -24.55
C GLY A 926 0.86 -37.41 -23.95
N ARG A 927 2.07 -38.00 -23.95
CA ARG A 927 2.34 -39.30 -23.31
C ARG A 927 2.47 -39.19 -21.78
N VAL A 928 2.82 -38.01 -21.29
CA VAL A 928 3.01 -37.67 -19.87
C VAL A 928 2.44 -36.27 -19.68
N SER A 929 1.53 -36.06 -18.72
CA SER A 929 1.10 -34.70 -18.36
C SER A 929 2.14 -34.05 -17.45
N THR A 930 2.17 -32.72 -17.38
CA THR A 930 3.08 -32.03 -16.45
C THR A 930 2.74 -32.35 -14.98
N ALA A 931 1.46 -32.62 -14.69
CA ALA A 931 0.98 -33.01 -13.38
C ALA A 931 1.45 -34.42 -12.96
N ASP A 932 1.49 -35.38 -13.90
CA ASP A 932 2.01 -36.73 -13.63
C ASP A 932 3.52 -36.70 -13.36
N LEU A 933 4.28 -35.90 -14.12
CA LEU A 933 5.72 -35.71 -13.90
C LEU A 933 5.99 -35.07 -12.53
N TYR A 934 5.28 -34.00 -12.18
CA TYR A 934 5.44 -33.38 -10.86
C TYR A 934 5.05 -34.34 -9.72
N ALA A 935 3.96 -35.10 -9.87
CA ALA A 935 3.50 -36.06 -8.87
C ALA A 935 4.47 -37.24 -8.69
N SER A 936 5.11 -37.73 -9.75
CA SER A 936 6.09 -38.83 -9.64
C SER A 936 7.35 -38.38 -8.90
N ILE A 937 7.89 -37.20 -9.23
CA ILE A 937 9.04 -36.60 -8.52
C ILE A 937 8.72 -36.37 -7.04
N TRP A 938 7.57 -35.74 -6.74
CA TRP A 938 7.13 -35.51 -5.36
C TRP A 938 7.05 -36.82 -4.55
N SER A 939 6.47 -37.87 -5.14
CA SER A 939 6.25 -39.15 -4.45
C SER A 939 7.54 -39.92 -4.14
N VAL A 940 8.61 -39.68 -4.91
CA VAL A 940 9.94 -40.25 -4.65
C VAL A 940 10.67 -39.51 -3.54
N VAL A 941 10.61 -38.17 -3.49
CA VAL A 941 11.31 -37.36 -2.49
C VAL A 941 10.58 -37.34 -1.14
N PHE A 942 9.24 -37.27 -1.17
CA PHE A 942 8.39 -37.19 0.02
C PHE A 942 7.39 -38.37 0.12
N PRO A 943 7.86 -39.63 0.22
CA PRO A 943 7.00 -40.81 0.25
C PRO A 943 6.03 -40.84 1.46
N ASN A 944 6.40 -40.15 2.55
CA ASN A 944 5.60 -40.05 3.77
C ASN A 944 4.67 -38.82 3.83
N VAL A 945 4.68 -37.94 2.81
CA VAL A 945 3.80 -36.76 2.73
C VAL A 945 2.79 -36.94 1.61
N LYS A 946 1.51 -37.02 1.98
CA LYS A 946 0.41 -37.16 1.03
C LYS A 946 0.27 -35.89 0.20
N LYS A 947 0.53 -36.01 -1.11
CA LYS A 947 0.17 -34.99 -2.11
C LYS A 947 -1.36 -34.87 -2.19
N GLU A 948 -1.89 -33.65 -2.30
CA GLU A 948 -3.32 -33.45 -2.50
C GLU A 948 -3.74 -33.90 -3.91
N THR A 949 -4.88 -34.60 -3.97
CA THR A 949 -5.41 -35.11 -5.22
C THR A 949 -5.97 -33.95 -6.07
N GLY A 950 -5.51 -33.84 -7.32
CA GLY A 950 -5.90 -32.74 -8.21
C GLY A 950 -5.15 -31.42 -8.00
N SER A 951 -4.17 -31.35 -7.08
CA SER A 951 -3.28 -30.19 -6.98
C SER A 951 -2.25 -30.18 -8.13
N ALA A 952 -2.02 -29.01 -8.71
CA ALA A 952 -1.10 -28.73 -9.80
C ALA A 952 -0.34 -27.44 -9.49
N TRP A 953 0.46 -27.48 -8.41
CA TRP A 953 1.25 -26.33 -7.93
C TRP A 953 2.07 -25.66 -9.04
N HIS A 954 2.66 -26.48 -9.91
CA HIS A 954 3.50 -26.06 -11.03
C HIS A 954 2.75 -25.22 -12.08
N HIS A 955 1.42 -25.25 -12.15
CA HIS A 955 0.64 -24.32 -13.01
C HIS A 955 0.71 -22.86 -12.54
N ARG A 956 1.22 -22.61 -11.32
CA ARG A 956 1.49 -21.27 -10.77
C ARG A 956 2.99 -20.96 -10.63
N PHE A 957 3.86 -21.82 -11.15
CA PHE A 957 5.31 -21.68 -10.99
C PHE A 957 5.91 -20.79 -12.08
N ALA A 958 5.68 -19.47 -11.98
CA ALA A 958 6.08 -18.49 -12.99
C ALA A 958 7.59 -18.50 -13.33
N HIS A 959 8.45 -18.93 -12.39
CA HIS A 959 9.91 -19.09 -12.60
C HIS A 959 10.28 -19.98 -13.79
N LEU A 960 9.41 -20.92 -14.19
CA LEU A 960 9.60 -21.73 -15.42
C LEU A 960 9.79 -20.86 -16.66
N VAL A 961 9.37 -19.60 -16.66
CA VAL A 961 9.55 -18.66 -17.77
C VAL A 961 10.98 -18.09 -17.78
N PRO A 962 11.44 -17.24 -16.85
CA PRO A 962 12.81 -16.70 -16.88
C PRO A 962 13.91 -17.72 -16.52
N TYR A 963 13.64 -18.69 -15.64
CA TYR A 963 14.60 -19.69 -15.16
C TYR A 963 14.38 -21.08 -15.77
N GLY A 964 13.72 -21.18 -16.93
CA GLY A 964 13.40 -22.47 -17.56
C GLY A 964 14.64 -23.35 -17.80
N ALA A 965 14.62 -24.57 -17.24
CA ALA A 965 15.72 -25.52 -17.15
C ALA A 965 16.94 -25.05 -16.33
N LYS A 966 16.78 -24.03 -15.48
CA LYS A 966 17.85 -23.39 -14.70
C LYS A 966 17.49 -23.18 -13.23
N TYR A 967 16.31 -23.63 -12.77
CA TYR A 967 15.87 -23.34 -11.40
C TYR A 967 16.78 -23.94 -10.31
N TYR A 968 17.57 -24.99 -10.62
CA TYR A 968 18.63 -25.50 -9.75
C TYR A 968 19.71 -24.48 -9.39
N SER A 969 19.83 -23.38 -10.16
CA SER A 969 20.81 -22.30 -9.93
C SER A 969 20.70 -21.71 -8.53
N TYR A 970 19.50 -21.65 -7.94
CA TYR A 970 19.30 -21.20 -6.56
C TYR A 970 20.02 -22.11 -5.53
N LEU A 971 19.97 -23.43 -5.71
CA LEU A 971 20.66 -24.37 -4.83
C LEU A 971 22.19 -24.32 -5.01
N VAL A 972 22.68 -24.18 -6.25
CA VAL A 972 24.10 -23.99 -6.54
C VAL A 972 24.62 -22.67 -5.95
N ALA A 973 23.83 -21.60 -6.04
CA ALA A 973 24.16 -20.30 -5.49
C ALA A 973 24.20 -20.31 -3.96
N ARG A 974 23.19 -20.90 -3.30
CA ARG A 974 23.17 -21.08 -1.84
C ARG A 974 24.35 -21.91 -1.35
N ALA A 975 24.63 -23.05 -2.01
CA ALA A 975 25.79 -23.90 -1.71
C ALA A 975 27.10 -23.11 -1.81
N THR A 976 27.27 -22.33 -2.87
CA THR A 976 28.49 -21.54 -3.10
C THR A 976 28.60 -20.36 -2.14
N ALA A 977 27.49 -19.67 -1.85
CA ALA A 977 27.44 -18.60 -0.86
C ALA A 977 27.79 -19.14 0.55
N SER A 978 27.32 -20.35 0.91
CA SER A 978 27.72 -21.06 2.12
C SER A 978 29.23 -21.30 2.17
N LEU A 979 29.83 -21.80 1.08
CA LEU A 979 31.28 -22.01 0.99
C LEU A 979 32.06 -20.69 1.13
N ILE A 980 31.65 -19.62 0.44
CA ILE A 980 32.28 -18.30 0.54
C ILE A 980 32.13 -17.72 1.96
N TRP A 981 30.94 -17.81 2.54
CA TRP A 981 30.68 -17.35 3.90
C TRP A 981 31.58 -18.06 4.92
N ASN A 982 31.58 -19.40 4.91
CA ASN A 982 32.34 -20.22 5.85
C ASN A 982 33.86 -20.07 5.69
N THR A 983 34.37 -19.80 4.48
CA THR A 983 35.81 -19.65 4.23
C THR A 983 36.34 -18.22 4.38
N ARG A 984 35.49 -17.18 4.25
CA ARG A 984 35.93 -15.77 4.20
C ARG A 984 35.31 -14.84 5.25
N PHE A 985 34.08 -15.09 5.69
CA PHE A 985 33.31 -14.10 6.44
C PHE A 985 32.83 -14.56 7.81
N ARG A 986 32.60 -15.87 8.03
CA ARG A 986 32.07 -16.42 9.30
C ARG A 986 32.75 -15.87 10.55
N ASP A 987 34.09 -15.92 10.59
CA ASP A 987 34.88 -15.54 11.78
C ASP A 987 35.18 -14.03 11.86
N CYS A 988 35.04 -13.30 10.76
CA CYS A 988 35.27 -11.86 10.69
C CYS A 988 34.40 -11.23 9.59
N PRO A 989 33.09 -11.01 9.85
CA PRO A 989 32.16 -10.62 8.78
C PRO A 989 32.47 -9.25 8.18
N PHE A 990 33.01 -8.33 8.99
CA PHE A 990 33.45 -7.00 8.54
C PHE A 990 34.91 -6.97 8.05
N SER A 991 35.49 -8.11 7.64
CA SER A 991 36.83 -8.18 7.05
C SER A 991 36.91 -7.39 5.74
N ARG A 992 37.53 -6.21 5.79
CA ARG A 992 37.77 -5.36 4.61
C ARG A 992 38.64 -6.05 3.56
N GLU A 993 39.59 -6.88 3.96
CA GLU A 993 40.43 -7.63 3.02
C GLU A 993 39.59 -8.62 2.20
N ASN A 994 38.75 -9.40 2.88
CA ASN A 994 37.84 -10.36 2.22
C ASN A 994 36.75 -9.63 1.41
N GLY A 995 36.26 -8.49 1.90
CA GLY A 995 35.36 -7.60 1.16
C GLY A 995 35.97 -7.09 -0.15
N LEU A 996 37.19 -6.57 -0.12
CA LEU A 996 37.89 -6.11 -1.34
C LEU A 996 38.26 -7.26 -2.28
N ALA A 997 38.60 -8.44 -1.75
CA ALA A 997 38.82 -9.64 -2.54
C ALA A 997 37.53 -10.08 -3.27
N TRP A 998 36.39 -10.10 -2.58
CA TRP A 998 35.10 -10.42 -3.18
C TRP A 998 34.66 -9.33 -4.18
N ALA A 999 34.82 -8.05 -3.87
CA ALA A 999 34.55 -6.96 -4.81
C ALA A 999 35.40 -7.05 -6.10
N LYS A 1000 36.63 -7.60 -6.03
CA LYS A 1000 37.46 -7.87 -7.20
C LYS A 1000 36.95 -9.04 -8.05
N VAL A 1001 36.27 -10.02 -7.45
CA VAL A 1001 35.54 -11.07 -8.18
C VAL A 1001 34.31 -10.46 -8.85
N LEU A 1002 33.47 -9.75 -8.08
CA LEU A 1002 32.29 -9.05 -8.60
C LEU A 1002 32.65 -8.05 -9.72
N SER A 1003 33.79 -7.35 -9.64
CA SER A 1003 34.19 -6.36 -10.65
C SER A 1003 34.37 -6.92 -12.06
N LYS A 1004 34.33 -8.25 -12.22
CA LYS A 1004 34.43 -8.93 -13.51
C LYS A 1004 33.08 -9.16 -14.18
N GLY A 1005 31.96 -9.18 -13.45
CA GLY A 1005 30.66 -9.59 -14.01
C GLY A 1005 30.80 -10.92 -14.79
N GLY A 1006 30.36 -10.96 -16.05
CA GLY A 1006 30.56 -12.09 -16.97
C GLY A 1006 31.94 -12.17 -17.64
N SER A 1007 32.88 -11.25 -17.38
CA SER A 1007 34.15 -11.11 -18.13
C SER A 1007 35.19 -12.20 -17.83
N LEU A 1008 34.88 -13.17 -16.98
CA LEU A 1008 35.62 -14.43 -16.78
C LEU A 1008 34.60 -15.58 -16.67
N PRO A 1009 34.99 -16.84 -16.93
CA PRO A 1009 34.13 -17.99 -16.67
C PRO A 1009 33.72 -18.04 -15.20
N SER A 1010 32.47 -18.39 -14.91
CA SER A 1010 31.95 -18.43 -13.53
C SER A 1010 32.76 -19.38 -12.63
N ALA A 1011 33.23 -20.51 -13.18
CA ALA A 1011 34.12 -21.42 -12.49
C ALA A 1011 35.47 -20.77 -12.07
N GLU A 1012 36.03 -19.85 -12.88
CA GLU A 1012 37.23 -19.08 -12.53
C GLU A 1012 36.95 -17.97 -11.52
N LEU A 1013 35.75 -17.40 -11.52
CA LEU A 1013 35.30 -16.46 -10.48
C LEU A 1013 35.19 -17.17 -9.13
N LEU A 1014 34.65 -18.40 -9.10
CA LEU A 1014 34.60 -19.21 -7.89
C LEU A 1014 35.97 -19.65 -7.42
N ASN A 1015 36.83 -20.10 -8.33
CA ASN A 1015 38.23 -20.42 -8.02
C ASN A 1015 38.96 -19.19 -7.44
N SER A 1016 38.71 -17.99 -7.96
CA SER A 1016 39.25 -16.74 -7.41
C SER A 1016 38.72 -16.39 -6.01
N ALA A 1017 37.48 -16.79 -5.68
CA ALA A 1017 36.86 -16.55 -4.37
C ALA A 1017 37.27 -17.60 -3.31
N LEU A 1018 37.23 -18.88 -3.68
CA LEU A 1018 37.41 -20.04 -2.79
C LEU A 1018 38.86 -20.56 -2.75
N GLY A 1019 39.65 -20.32 -3.80
CA GLY A 1019 41.00 -20.90 -3.98
C GLY A 1019 41.01 -22.29 -4.61
N TYR A 1020 39.84 -22.81 -5.01
CA TYR A 1020 39.67 -24.07 -5.74
C TYR A 1020 38.37 -24.06 -6.56
N TRP A 1021 38.27 -24.93 -7.57
CA TRP A 1021 37.03 -25.18 -8.31
C TRP A 1021 36.13 -26.16 -7.52
N PRO A 1022 34.93 -25.76 -7.07
CA PRO A 1022 34.05 -26.64 -6.30
C PRO A 1022 33.42 -27.72 -7.19
N THR A 1023 33.40 -28.97 -6.72
CA THR A 1023 32.72 -30.09 -7.40
C THR A 1023 31.25 -30.19 -7.01
N VAL A 1024 30.49 -31.00 -7.75
CA VAL A 1024 29.10 -31.38 -7.39
C VAL A 1024 29.02 -31.88 -5.95
N GLN A 1025 29.97 -32.72 -5.52
CA GLN A 1025 30.04 -33.23 -4.16
C GLN A 1025 30.36 -32.13 -3.13
N ASN A 1026 31.21 -31.15 -3.45
CA ASN A 1026 31.46 -30.02 -2.55
C ASN A 1026 30.19 -29.16 -2.36
N LEU A 1027 29.44 -28.91 -3.44
CA LEU A 1027 28.21 -28.11 -3.40
C LEU A 1027 27.10 -28.84 -2.63
N ALA A 1028 26.87 -30.13 -2.90
CA ALA A 1028 25.89 -30.93 -2.18
C ALA A 1028 26.26 -31.09 -0.69
N MET A 1029 27.55 -31.25 -0.37
CA MET A 1029 28.05 -31.30 1.00
C MET A 1029 27.87 -29.97 1.74
N ALA A 1030 28.05 -28.82 1.07
CA ALA A 1030 27.83 -27.51 1.71
C ALA A 1030 26.36 -27.30 2.13
N LEU A 1031 25.41 -27.74 1.29
CA LEU A 1031 23.98 -27.73 1.63
C LEU A 1031 23.67 -28.72 2.75
N LYS A 1032 24.25 -29.93 2.69
CA LYS A 1032 24.11 -30.93 3.76
C LYS A 1032 24.65 -30.43 5.10
N GLU A 1033 25.79 -29.76 5.12
CA GLU A 1033 26.39 -29.20 6.34
C GLU A 1033 25.54 -28.06 6.92
N GLU A 1034 24.92 -27.24 6.08
CA GLU A 1034 23.96 -26.22 6.51
C GLU A 1034 22.69 -26.86 7.10
N ALA A 1035 22.14 -27.90 6.46
CA ALA A 1035 21.05 -28.71 7.02
C ALA A 1035 21.45 -29.38 8.36
N ASP A 1036 22.61 -30.03 8.44
CA ASP A 1036 23.08 -30.72 9.65
C ASP A 1036 23.36 -29.75 10.83
N GLN A 1037 23.95 -28.59 10.55
CA GLN A 1037 24.22 -27.56 11.57
C GLN A 1037 22.92 -26.97 12.14
N THR A 1038 21.85 -26.95 11.35
CA THR A 1038 20.56 -26.39 11.73
C THR A 1038 19.59 -27.43 12.30
N CYS A 1039 19.80 -28.72 11.97
CA CYS A 1039 19.06 -29.86 12.52
C CYS A 1039 19.57 -30.33 13.91
N GLN A 1040 20.62 -29.72 14.49
CA GLN A 1040 21.29 -30.27 15.68
C GLN A 1040 21.03 -29.58 17.04
N ARG A 1041 20.37 -30.36 17.91
CA ARG A 1041 20.66 -30.62 19.35
C ARG A 1041 19.96 -29.86 20.49
N SER A 1042 19.15 -28.82 20.29
CA SER A 1042 18.34 -28.24 21.38
C SER A 1042 16.92 -28.77 21.48
N ALA A 1043 16.36 -29.32 20.40
CA ALA A 1043 14.94 -29.69 20.29
C ALA A 1043 14.53 -31.02 20.98
N VAL A 1044 15.48 -31.82 21.48
CA VAL A 1044 15.23 -33.15 22.07
C VAL A 1044 15.54 -33.18 23.57
N SER A 1045 15.73 -32.02 24.21
CA SER A 1045 15.98 -31.91 25.65
C SER A 1045 15.28 -30.70 26.29
N ILE A 1046 14.01 -30.49 25.94
CA ILE A 1046 13.05 -29.63 26.66
C ILE A 1046 11.90 -30.52 27.13
#